data_AF-A0A1X7LIN9-F1
#
_entry.id   AF-A0A1X7LIN9-F1
#
_cell.length_a   1.000
_cell.length_b   1.000
_cell.length_c   1.000
_cell.angle_alpha   90.00
_cell.angle_beta   90.00
_cell.angle_gamma   90.00
#
_symmetry.space_group_name_H-M   'P 1'
#
loop_
_entity.id
_entity.type
_entity.pdbx_description
1 polymer ?
#
loop_
_entity_poly.entity_id
_entity_poly.type
_entity_poly.pdbx_seq_one_letter_code
_entity_poly.pdbx_strand_id
1 'polypeptide(L)'
;MKMRSARELVVLGLLVLTVAGCGDGNGVAGSSSSSNSTTPPATNPTTPTNPAWTPGRYAADTNLPDSPALPSDTQVCSVLEASNKLVKNADGSLPVSADPTPATYGGATTALNNPDQARIQAALDACGAAVDAEVGAKITQADQQAAATQQAANNPLVNIAGASSETLSNPAYKATKFAVRLVRNSGGSGNAFLSGPLVLPSGVTLWVDDGVTLFASRDVVVYDKTAQDRPNAITCGAAINNPDGLPAPAGTVNAGQATLAGVSGMQNCYPLIRGTHTVNASIMGTGSIDARGYMPLISSSALYPTIRWATGVTEAFTYSGNNITGVTTPKFSCTNTIAAYRAGTLAPEGTACDVVTAMGKTTLTTPAVTYVVNRQATSVPSGMTVAGGGCNAGTTGCARWVPASWWDISYHGNKDIGGGPYSFQGNPGMLWMQQSKNLSLYQITLRNSTFFTVEADGVDGLTVWGIKIITPLLPDAANQASVGMNNDAFDGVSGSYSHLYTGATIDASSTGVKNTDGVDPSVAAGPEHAALGTGSKTTSSGQVYFDGYVKNVAIVYNYLSPSDDNVAFKGGLQDPRPAAARGAQNGSTPANMQWGIDGNRGVSSNRTYGITVAHNHNYNGHGLSIGSPTNAGVRNIHFYDNYFDNIYDGTNSSTDMGIVGLRIKSGQARGGDVSNIYYDGACMRGVKDFLVFDMYYTGPSADPISYTGLGWLIPSFHDINLSNIRMMNIPANKAAGKAGGGNLTFRGLHADTSFANTQSVIQLNMNNVVADNDVALGISNLSKGVVNIGSTDGSSQSKAANATLNLGANVSLIGQSFAHGTGGILTNTSGGAGKYTATTNTLNLTVNGSDDAGAANDTNPAATIVAQNPKLSLCDQASSWPAFPNVK
;
A
#
# COMPACT_ATOMS: atom_id res chain seq x y z
N MET A 1 -25.24 -11.68 -61.25
CA MET A 1 -26.09 -11.19 -62.37
C MET A 1 -25.33 -10.07 -63.10
N LYS A 2 -25.78 -9.65 -64.29
CA LYS A 2 -25.28 -8.53 -65.13
C LYS A 2 -24.56 -7.40 -64.33
N MET A 3 -23.27 -7.14 -64.56
CA MET A 3 -22.67 -6.30 -65.63
C MET A 3 -22.39 -4.85 -65.20
N ARG A 4 -21.11 -4.46 -65.38
CA ARG A 4 -20.63 -3.21 -66.02
C ARG A 4 -20.78 -1.87 -65.27
N SER A 5 -19.88 -0.90 -65.45
CA SER A 5 -18.52 -0.91 -66.05
C SER A 5 -17.85 0.48 -65.94
N ALA A 6 -16.54 0.52 -66.24
CA ALA A 6 -15.88 1.61 -66.97
C ALA A 6 -15.55 2.91 -66.18
N ARG A 7 -14.43 3.61 -66.45
CA ARG A 7 -13.29 3.33 -67.37
C ARG A 7 -12.01 4.08 -66.92
N GLU A 8 -10.82 3.47 -67.03
CA GLU A 8 -9.69 3.78 -67.97
C GLU A 8 -9.05 5.19 -67.80
N LEU A 9 -7.75 5.43 -68.03
CA LEU A 9 -6.46 4.67 -68.07
C LEU A 9 -5.33 5.78 -68.11
N VAL A 10 -4.00 5.63 -68.25
CA VAL A 10 -2.98 4.59 -68.53
C VAL A 10 -1.60 5.17 -68.08
N VAL A 11 -0.46 4.48 -68.21
CA VAL A 11 0.15 3.55 -67.23
C VAL A 11 1.70 3.71 -67.32
N LEU A 12 2.51 2.72 -66.90
CA LEU A 12 3.97 2.59 -67.08
C LEU A 12 4.85 3.38 -66.08
N GLY A 13 5.87 2.83 -65.42
CA GLY A 13 6.39 1.44 -65.31
C GLY A 13 7.49 1.40 -64.21
N LEU A 14 8.03 0.27 -63.74
CA LEU A 14 7.96 -1.14 -64.17
C LEU A 14 8.12 -2.12 -62.97
N LEU A 15 7.97 -3.42 -63.25
CA LEU A 15 8.18 -4.65 -62.44
C LEU A 15 9.42 -4.67 -61.49
N VAL A 16 9.53 -5.54 -60.48
CA VAL A 16 9.34 -7.03 -60.47
C VAL A 16 8.66 -7.59 -59.19
N LEU A 17 8.11 -8.81 -59.34
CA LEU A 17 7.34 -9.70 -58.43
C LEU A 17 7.96 -9.90 -57.01
N THR A 18 7.26 -10.14 -55.87
CA THR A 18 5.93 -10.70 -55.47
C THR A 18 5.86 -12.25 -55.40
N VAL A 19 5.13 -12.93 -54.48
CA VAL A 19 4.37 -12.61 -53.24
C VAL A 19 4.16 -13.90 -52.41
N ALA A 20 3.67 -13.76 -51.16
CA ALA A 20 3.37 -14.83 -50.19
C ALA A 20 2.28 -15.87 -50.59
N GLY A 21 2.11 -16.90 -49.74
CA GLY A 21 0.95 -17.79 -49.72
C GLY A 21 0.74 -18.43 -48.34
N CYS A 22 -0.49 -18.38 -47.83
CA CYS A 22 -0.93 -19.01 -46.58
C CYS A 22 -1.97 -20.11 -46.90
N GLY A 23 -2.16 -21.08 -45.98
CA GLY A 23 -3.37 -21.92 -45.97
C GLY A 23 -3.15 -23.41 -45.67
N ASP A 24 -3.74 -23.84 -44.56
CA ASP A 24 -4.49 -25.09 -44.31
C ASP A 24 -3.94 -26.48 -44.71
N GLY A 25 -4.28 -27.47 -43.86
CA GLY A 25 -4.76 -28.77 -44.37
C GLY A 25 -4.14 -30.05 -43.80
N ASN A 26 -4.95 -30.81 -43.05
CA ASN A 26 -4.68 -32.18 -42.60
C ASN A 26 -4.19 -33.13 -43.72
N GLY A 27 -3.25 -34.02 -43.40
CA GLY A 27 -2.89 -35.17 -44.26
C GLY A 27 -2.14 -36.27 -43.50
N VAL A 28 -2.65 -37.50 -43.50
CA VAL A 28 -2.08 -38.67 -42.80
C VAL A 28 -1.61 -39.71 -43.80
N ALA A 29 -0.37 -40.24 -43.67
CA ALA A 29 -0.04 -41.68 -43.83
C ALA A 29 1.46 -42.03 -43.70
N GLY A 30 1.79 -42.90 -42.75
CA GLY A 30 2.50 -44.17 -42.99
C GLY A 30 3.98 -44.22 -43.45
N SER A 31 4.82 -44.79 -42.58
CA SER A 31 5.63 -45.98 -42.94
C SER A 31 5.86 -46.85 -41.68
N SER A 32 6.44 -48.06 -41.83
CA SER A 32 6.29 -49.16 -40.87
C SER A 32 7.60 -49.82 -40.42
N SER A 33 7.65 -50.28 -39.17
CA SER A 33 8.42 -51.46 -38.74
C SER A 33 7.71 -52.18 -37.59
N SER A 34 7.99 -53.47 -37.36
CA SER A 34 7.11 -54.38 -36.62
C SER A 34 7.82 -55.38 -35.70
N SER A 35 7.17 -55.73 -34.58
CA SER A 35 7.37 -57.01 -33.87
C SER A 35 6.17 -57.33 -32.94
N ASN A 36 5.92 -58.62 -32.70
CA ASN A 36 4.78 -59.14 -31.94
C ASN A 36 5.12 -59.40 -30.45
N SER A 37 4.14 -59.23 -29.55
CA SER A 37 3.78 -60.29 -28.58
C SER A 37 2.36 -60.13 -28.01
N THR A 38 1.87 -61.21 -27.42
CA THR A 38 0.48 -61.57 -27.07
C THR A 38 -0.14 -60.86 -25.85
N THR A 39 -1.44 -60.55 -25.96
CA THR A 39 -2.45 -60.29 -24.89
C THR A 39 -2.73 -61.54 -24.02
N PRO A 40 -3.45 -61.51 -22.85
CA PRO A 40 -4.71 -60.77 -22.60
C PRO A 40 -4.85 -60.18 -21.15
N PRO A 41 -6.04 -59.96 -20.53
CA PRO A 41 -6.48 -58.58 -20.28
C PRO A 41 -6.87 -58.22 -18.82
N ALA A 42 -6.84 -56.93 -18.48
CA ALA A 42 -7.46 -56.38 -17.27
C ALA A 42 -8.03 -54.97 -17.53
N THR A 43 -9.14 -54.64 -16.86
CA THR A 43 -9.92 -53.41 -17.08
C THR A 43 -9.45 -52.25 -16.21
N ASN A 44 -9.33 -51.05 -16.78
CA ASN A 44 -9.60 -49.80 -16.07
C ASN A 44 -10.00 -48.71 -17.08
N PRO A 45 -11.04 -47.88 -16.82
CA PRO A 45 -11.39 -46.79 -17.72
C PRO A 45 -10.31 -45.70 -17.66
N THR A 46 -9.80 -45.30 -18.82
CA THR A 46 -8.74 -44.29 -18.94
C THR A 46 -9.27 -42.90 -18.55
N THR A 47 -8.60 -42.26 -17.59
CA THR A 47 -8.74 -40.83 -17.33
C THR A 47 -8.48 -40.04 -18.62
N PRO A 48 -9.30 -39.04 -18.99
CA PRO A 48 -9.01 -38.21 -20.15
C PRO A 48 -7.70 -37.45 -19.94
N THR A 49 -6.67 -37.78 -20.73
CA THR A 49 -5.42 -37.00 -20.78
C THR A 49 -5.71 -35.68 -21.50
N ASN A 50 -6.13 -34.69 -20.73
CA ASN A 50 -6.24 -33.30 -21.18
C ASN A 50 -4.87 -32.88 -21.78
N PRO A 51 -4.80 -32.25 -22.96
CA PRO A 51 -3.52 -31.83 -23.53
C PRO A 51 -2.76 -30.95 -22.54
N ALA A 52 -1.44 -31.11 -22.49
CA ALA A 52 -0.58 -30.41 -21.54
C ALA A 52 -0.74 -28.89 -21.71
N TRP A 53 -1.43 -28.26 -20.77
CA TRP A 53 -1.54 -26.81 -20.69
C TRP A 53 -0.20 -26.26 -20.22
N THR A 54 0.44 -25.49 -21.10
CA THR A 54 1.62 -24.69 -20.79
C THR A 54 1.16 -23.23 -20.76
N PRO A 55 1.32 -22.50 -19.64
CA PRO A 55 1.01 -21.08 -19.61
C PRO A 55 1.99 -20.29 -20.51
N GLY A 56 1.56 -19.12 -20.96
CA GLY A 56 2.37 -18.25 -21.80
C GLY A 56 3.25 -17.31 -20.99
N ARG A 57 3.78 -16.30 -21.68
CA ARG A 57 4.49 -15.15 -21.13
C ARG A 57 4.01 -13.94 -21.93
N TYR A 58 3.96 -12.77 -21.31
CA TYR A 58 3.54 -11.57 -22.04
C TYR A 58 4.50 -11.27 -23.21
N ALA A 59 3.95 -11.09 -24.41
CA ALA A 59 4.77 -11.10 -25.63
C ALA A 59 5.72 -9.89 -25.77
N ALA A 60 5.46 -8.78 -25.06
CA ALA A 60 6.32 -7.59 -25.06
C ALA A 60 7.35 -7.58 -23.91
N ASP A 61 7.14 -8.36 -22.85
CA ASP A 61 8.16 -8.65 -21.84
C ASP A 61 7.99 -10.07 -21.30
N THR A 62 8.91 -10.96 -21.70
CA THR A 62 8.87 -12.38 -21.35
C THR A 62 9.22 -12.67 -19.89
N ASN A 63 9.61 -11.66 -19.11
CA ASN A 63 9.77 -11.78 -17.66
C ASN A 63 8.42 -11.79 -16.93
N LEU A 64 7.35 -11.29 -17.57
CA LEU A 64 6.02 -11.14 -16.99
C LEU A 64 5.09 -12.34 -17.25
N PRO A 65 4.16 -12.63 -16.34
CA PRO A 65 3.06 -13.55 -16.59
C PRO A 65 2.19 -13.10 -17.77
N ASP A 66 1.38 -14.00 -18.31
CA ASP A 66 0.29 -13.66 -19.23
C ASP A 66 -0.54 -12.48 -18.69
N SER A 67 -0.75 -11.45 -19.53
CA SER A 67 -1.59 -10.31 -19.18
C SER A 67 -3.04 -10.77 -18.94
N PRO A 68 -3.72 -10.34 -17.86
CA PRO A 68 -5.11 -10.69 -17.64
C PRO A 68 -6.02 -10.21 -18.79
N ALA A 69 -7.19 -10.83 -18.90
CA ALA A 69 -8.23 -10.46 -19.85
C ALA A 69 -9.56 -10.23 -19.12
N LEU A 70 -10.38 -9.30 -19.62
CA LEU A 70 -11.75 -9.14 -19.13
C LEU A 70 -12.62 -10.35 -19.49
N PRO A 71 -13.61 -10.73 -18.67
CA PRO A 71 -14.54 -11.80 -18.99
C PRO A 71 -15.33 -11.53 -20.28
N SER A 72 -15.71 -12.57 -21.03
CA SER A 72 -16.70 -12.45 -22.11
C SER A 72 -18.13 -12.45 -21.56
N ASP A 73 -19.09 -11.92 -22.32
CA ASP A 73 -20.52 -11.93 -21.93
C ASP A 73 -21.04 -13.36 -21.61
N THR A 74 -20.49 -14.37 -22.28
CA THR A 74 -20.79 -15.79 -22.03
C THR A 74 -20.33 -16.30 -20.65
N GLN A 75 -19.31 -15.67 -20.06
CA GLN A 75 -18.74 -16.01 -18.74
C GLN A 75 -19.42 -15.26 -17.58
N VAL A 76 -20.43 -14.43 -17.87
CA VAL A 76 -21.16 -13.66 -16.85
C VAL A 76 -22.20 -14.54 -16.14
N CYS A 77 -22.09 -14.62 -14.82
CA CYS A 77 -23.11 -15.15 -13.89
C CYS A 77 -24.32 -14.22 -13.83
N SER A 78 -24.09 -12.92 -13.63
CA SER A 78 -25.13 -11.91 -13.43
C SER A 78 -24.68 -10.54 -13.93
N VAL A 79 -25.59 -9.82 -14.60
CA VAL A 79 -25.44 -8.39 -14.92
C VAL A 79 -26.36 -7.62 -13.98
N LEU A 80 -25.79 -6.67 -13.25
CA LEU A 80 -26.53 -5.74 -12.40
C LEU A 80 -26.45 -4.34 -13.00
N GLU A 81 -27.60 -3.73 -13.31
CA GLU A 81 -27.65 -2.33 -13.73
C GLU A 81 -27.56 -1.37 -12.54
N ALA A 82 -26.98 -0.19 -12.76
CA ALA A 82 -27.04 0.94 -11.85
C ALA A 82 -28.47 1.46 -11.66
N SER A 83 -28.74 2.09 -10.53
CA SER A 83 -30.03 2.74 -10.25
C SER A 83 -30.10 4.11 -10.93
N ASN A 84 -31.21 4.45 -11.58
CA ASN A 84 -31.44 5.81 -12.11
C ASN A 84 -31.57 6.90 -11.02
N LYS A 85 -31.52 6.52 -9.72
CA LYS A 85 -31.36 7.46 -8.59
C LYS A 85 -29.89 7.75 -8.24
N LEU A 86 -28.95 6.94 -8.73
CA LEU A 86 -27.53 7.02 -8.44
C LEU A 86 -26.78 7.41 -9.73
N VAL A 87 -26.51 8.71 -9.85
CA VAL A 87 -25.80 9.33 -10.98
C VAL A 87 -24.63 10.12 -10.42
N LYS A 88 -23.40 9.83 -10.88
CA LYS A 88 -22.19 10.57 -10.45
C LYS A 88 -22.11 11.97 -11.09
N ASN A 89 -21.48 12.88 -10.37
CA ASN A 89 -21.15 14.24 -10.79
C ASN A 89 -20.03 14.24 -11.87
N ALA A 90 -19.81 15.40 -12.52
CA ALA A 90 -18.77 15.58 -13.56
C ALA A 90 -17.31 15.62 -13.04
N ASP A 91 -17.11 15.41 -11.74
CA ASP A 91 -15.82 15.13 -11.08
C ASP A 91 -15.66 13.64 -10.68
N GLY A 92 -16.71 12.84 -10.89
CA GLY A 92 -16.81 11.45 -10.49
C GLY A 92 -17.24 11.21 -9.03
N SER A 93 -17.59 12.25 -8.28
CA SER A 93 -18.18 12.11 -6.92
C SER A 93 -19.66 11.68 -6.98
N LEU A 94 -20.17 11.13 -5.88
CA LEU A 94 -21.61 10.87 -5.71
C LEU A 94 -22.28 12.12 -5.09
N PRO A 95 -23.35 12.69 -5.69
CA PRO A 95 -23.98 13.91 -5.18
C PRO A 95 -24.62 13.69 -3.79
N VAL A 96 -24.55 14.72 -2.95
CA VAL A 96 -25.10 14.71 -1.58
C VAL A 96 -26.62 14.46 -1.51
N SER A 97 -27.36 14.61 -2.61
CA SER A 97 -28.78 14.24 -2.72
C SER A 97 -29.03 12.74 -2.87
N ALA A 98 -28.04 11.97 -3.33
CA ALA A 98 -28.07 10.50 -3.38
C ALA A 98 -27.60 9.86 -2.05
N ASP A 99 -26.90 10.62 -1.21
CA ASP A 99 -26.44 10.21 0.12
C ASP A 99 -26.57 11.35 1.14
N PRO A 100 -27.81 11.69 1.55
CA PRO A 100 -28.07 12.86 2.39
C PRO A 100 -27.64 12.65 3.84
N THR A 101 -26.92 13.64 4.39
CA THR A 101 -26.59 13.68 5.82
C THR A 101 -27.86 13.96 6.65
N PRO A 102 -28.12 13.23 7.74
CA PRO A 102 -29.23 13.55 8.65
C PRO A 102 -29.20 14.99 9.17
N ALA A 103 -30.38 15.62 9.24
CA ALA A 103 -30.51 16.99 9.72
C ALA A 103 -30.17 17.17 11.22
N THR A 104 -30.25 16.09 11.99
CA THR A 104 -29.91 16.08 13.43
C THR A 104 -28.40 15.93 13.61
N TYR A 105 -27.77 16.94 14.22
CA TYR A 105 -26.37 16.88 14.65
C TYR A 105 -26.21 15.79 15.73
N GLY A 106 -25.79 14.61 15.28
CA GLY A 106 -26.13 13.33 15.89
C GLY A 106 -26.03 12.18 14.89
N GLY A 107 -26.21 12.46 13.59
CA GLY A 107 -25.74 11.61 12.48
C GLY A 107 -26.56 10.33 12.22
N ALA A 108 -27.61 10.08 13.01
CA ALA A 108 -28.49 8.93 12.89
C ALA A 108 -29.43 9.02 11.68
N THR A 109 -29.22 8.19 10.65
CA THR A 109 -30.33 7.77 9.79
C THR A 109 -31.12 6.67 10.51
N THR A 110 -32.43 6.57 10.25
CA THR A 110 -33.23 5.39 10.67
C THR A 110 -33.25 4.28 9.62
N ALA A 111 -32.41 4.39 8.58
CA ALA A 111 -32.27 3.45 7.49
C ALA A 111 -30.82 3.44 6.99
N LEU A 112 -30.28 2.25 6.74
CA LEU A 112 -28.94 2.04 6.19
C LEU A 112 -28.84 2.66 4.78
N ASN A 113 -27.78 3.42 4.49
CA ASN A 113 -27.56 3.97 3.15
C ASN A 113 -26.51 3.17 2.37
N ASN A 114 -26.94 2.00 1.90
CA ASN A 114 -26.15 1.00 1.18
C ASN A 114 -27.03 0.18 0.19
N PRO A 115 -27.90 0.83 -0.62
CA PRO A 115 -29.01 0.18 -1.32
C PRO A 115 -28.61 -0.97 -2.25
N ASP A 116 -27.35 -1.00 -2.72
CA ASP A 116 -26.88 -2.02 -3.65
C ASP A 116 -26.16 -3.20 -2.97
N GLN A 117 -25.74 -3.07 -1.70
CA GLN A 117 -24.94 -4.10 -1.01
C GLN A 117 -25.62 -5.47 -1.00
N ALA A 118 -26.91 -5.51 -0.66
CA ALA A 118 -27.65 -6.77 -0.60
C ALA A 118 -27.80 -7.46 -1.97
N ARG A 119 -27.99 -6.69 -3.06
CA ARG A 119 -28.14 -7.26 -4.41
C ARG A 119 -26.80 -7.63 -5.05
N ILE A 120 -25.74 -6.86 -4.80
CA ILE A 120 -24.39 -7.19 -5.25
C ILE A 120 -23.92 -8.46 -4.51
N GLN A 121 -24.09 -8.53 -3.18
CA GLN A 121 -23.70 -9.73 -2.44
C GLN A 121 -24.51 -10.96 -2.83
N ALA A 122 -25.83 -10.83 -3.05
CA ALA A 122 -26.64 -11.95 -3.53
C ALA A 122 -26.18 -12.46 -4.92
N ALA A 123 -25.77 -11.57 -5.83
CA ALA A 123 -25.22 -11.96 -7.12
C ALA A 123 -23.83 -12.61 -7.01
N LEU A 124 -22.96 -12.10 -6.11
CA LEU A 124 -21.67 -12.71 -5.80
C LEU A 124 -21.85 -14.11 -5.20
N ASP A 125 -22.67 -14.25 -4.15
CA ASP A 125 -22.93 -15.53 -3.46
C ASP A 125 -23.54 -16.58 -4.41
N ALA A 126 -24.50 -16.18 -5.26
CA ALA A 126 -25.08 -17.09 -6.26
C ALA A 126 -24.05 -17.52 -7.32
N CYS A 127 -23.16 -16.62 -7.74
CA CYS A 127 -22.07 -16.94 -8.67
C CYS A 127 -21.03 -17.86 -8.02
N GLY A 128 -20.61 -17.58 -6.78
CA GLY A 128 -19.65 -18.38 -6.04
C GLY A 128 -20.14 -19.79 -5.75
N ALA A 129 -21.42 -19.96 -5.41
CA ALA A 129 -22.04 -21.28 -5.27
C ALA A 129 -22.09 -22.06 -6.60
N ALA A 130 -22.33 -21.40 -7.73
CA ALA A 130 -22.29 -22.02 -9.05
C ALA A 130 -20.86 -22.41 -9.48
N VAL A 131 -19.87 -21.55 -9.18
CA VAL A 131 -18.45 -21.81 -9.42
C VAL A 131 -17.96 -23.01 -8.60
N ASP A 132 -18.27 -23.07 -7.30
CA ASP A 132 -17.89 -24.19 -6.42
C ASP A 132 -18.49 -25.52 -6.90
N ALA A 133 -19.77 -25.51 -7.31
CA ALA A 133 -20.43 -26.67 -7.89
C ALA A 133 -19.80 -27.16 -9.21
N GLU A 134 -19.19 -26.27 -10.00
CA GLU A 134 -18.53 -26.64 -11.26
C GLU A 134 -17.06 -27.08 -11.07
N VAL A 135 -16.30 -26.44 -10.17
CA VAL A 135 -14.83 -26.66 -10.06
C VAL A 135 -14.27 -26.88 -8.65
N GLY A 136 -15.00 -26.61 -7.57
CA GLY A 136 -14.48 -26.70 -6.19
C GLY A 136 -13.95 -28.09 -5.80
N ALA A 137 -14.67 -29.14 -6.19
CA ALA A 137 -14.22 -30.53 -6.01
C ALA A 137 -12.97 -30.87 -6.85
N LYS A 138 -12.84 -30.30 -8.07
CA LYS A 138 -11.65 -30.48 -8.93
C LYS A 138 -10.43 -29.79 -8.34
N ILE A 139 -10.61 -28.57 -7.83
CA ILE A 139 -9.57 -27.80 -7.12
C ILE A 139 -9.08 -28.59 -5.89
N THR A 140 -10.02 -29.07 -5.05
CA THR A 140 -9.71 -29.91 -3.88
C THR A 140 -8.92 -31.17 -4.27
N GLN A 141 -9.34 -31.87 -5.33
CA GLN A 141 -8.66 -33.08 -5.79
C GLN A 141 -7.25 -32.80 -6.32
N ALA A 142 -7.05 -31.71 -7.06
CA ALA A 142 -5.73 -31.29 -7.53
C ALA A 142 -4.80 -30.88 -6.37
N ASP A 143 -5.34 -30.22 -5.35
CA ASP A 143 -4.61 -29.83 -4.15
C ASP A 143 -4.15 -31.06 -3.35
N GLN A 144 -5.03 -32.05 -3.17
CA GLN A 144 -4.70 -33.35 -2.56
C GLN A 144 -3.67 -34.15 -3.37
N GLN A 145 -3.77 -34.16 -4.70
CA GLN A 145 -2.80 -34.83 -5.56
C GLN A 145 -1.41 -34.20 -5.46
N ALA A 146 -1.32 -32.87 -5.51
CA ALA A 146 -0.07 -32.13 -5.34
C ALA A 146 0.56 -32.37 -3.95
N ALA A 147 -0.25 -32.39 -2.89
CA ALA A 147 0.19 -32.71 -1.53
C ALA A 147 0.74 -34.14 -1.43
N ALA A 148 0.04 -35.13 -2.01
CA ALA A 148 0.50 -36.51 -2.03
C ALA A 148 1.83 -36.67 -2.80
N THR A 149 2.00 -35.99 -3.93
CA THR A 149 3.27 -35.96 -4.68
C THR A 149 4.41 -35.35 -3.87
N GLN A 150 4.17 -34.25 -3.16
CA GLN A 150 5.18 -33.60 -2.33
C GLN A 150 5.54 -34.42 -1.08
N GLN A 151 4.56 -35.08 -0.46
CA GLN A 151 4.79 -36.00 0.64
C GLN A 151 5.62 -37.21 0.18
N ALA A 152 5.35 -37.76 -1.01
CA ALA A 152 6.16 -38.83 -1.60
C ALA A 152 7.59 -38.39 -1.96
N ALA A 153 7.80 -37.11 -2.29
CA ALA A 153 9.13 -36.53 -2.51
C ALA A 153 9.93 -36.33 -1.19
N ASN A 154 9.25 -36.30 -0.03
CA ASN A 154 9.84 -36.30 1.32
C ASN A 154 10.96 -35.26 1.52
N ASN A 155 10.77 -34.04 1.02
CA ASN A 155 11.76 -32.97 1.13
C ASN A 155 11.74 -32.33 2.54
N PRO A 156 12.84 -32.37 3.33
CA PRO A 156 12.85 -31.83 4.68
C PRO A 156 12.49 -30.34 4.75
N LEU A 157 11.72 -29.95 5.77
CA LEU A 157 11.34 -28.57 6.12
C LEU A 157 10.50 -27.80 5.08
N VAL A 158 10.35 -28.30 3.87
CA VAL A 158 9.28 -27.86 2.96
C VAL A 158 7.96 -28.34 3.55
N ASN A 159 7.03 -27.41 3.82
CA ASN A 159 5.67 -27.80 4.19
C ASN A 159 5.06 -28.61 3.05
N ILE A 160 4.32 -29.68 3.35
CA ILE A 160 3.56 -30.41 2.33
C ILE A 160 2.52 -29.45 1.75
N ALA A 161 2.78 -28.91 0.56
CA ALA A 161 1.90 -27.94 -0.05
C ALA A 161 0.89 -28.61 -0.98
N GLY A 162 -0.28 -27.99 -1.10
CA GLY A 162 -1.24 -28.33 -2.13
C GLY A 162 -0.81 -27.88 -3.53
N ALA A 163 -1.79 -27.62 -4.39
CA ALA A 163 -1.56 -27.18 -5.76
C ALA A 163 -1.10 -25.72 -5.78
N SER A 164 -0.15 -25.38 -6.66
CA SER A 164 0.32 -24.00 -6.82
C SER A 164 -0.70 -23.12 -7.52
N SER A 165 -0.52 -21.80 -7.43
CA SER A 165 -1.30 -20.83 -8.21
C SER A 165 -1.25 -21.11 -9.70
N GLU A 166 -0.10 -21.54 -10.23
CA GLU A 166 0.06 -21.93 -11.63
C GLU A 166 -0.84 -23.12 -11.98
N THR A 167 -0.76 -24.22 -11.21
CA THR A 167 -1.62 -25.40 -11.42
C THR A 167 -3.10 -25.01 -11.41
N LEU A 168 -3.53 -24.18 -10.45
CA LEU A 168 -4.92 -23.78 -10.30
C LEU A 168 -5.37 -22.70 -11.30
N SER A 169 -4.45 -21.98 -11.94
CA SER A 169 -4.75 -21.02 -13.00
C SER A 169 -5.15 -21.69 -14.34
N ASN A 170 -4.89 -22.99 -14.49
CA ASN A 170 -5.30 -23.81 -15.64
C ASN A 170 -6.83 -23.73 -15.86
N PRO A 171 -7.32 -23.58 -17.12
CA PRO A 171 -8.75 -23.52 -17.42
C PRO A 171 -9.61 -24.66 -16.83
N ALA A 172 -9.06 -25.85 -16.56
CA ALA A 172 -9.77 -26.96 -15.94
C ALA A 172 -10.30 -26.67 -14.51
N TYR A 173 -9.76 -25.64 -13.84
CA TYR A 173 -10.13 -25.19 -12.49
C TYR A 173 -10.82 -23.81 -12.49
N LYS A 174 -11.28 -23.34 -13.66
CA LYS A 174 -12.10 -22.13 -13.82
C LYS A 174 -13.46 -22.55 -14.35
N ALA A 175 -14.52 -22.01 -13.75
CA ALA A 175 -15.88 -22.33 -14.17
C ALA A 175 -16.21 -21.71 -15.54
N THR A 176 -17.21 -22.26 -16.23
CA THR A 176 -17.73 -21.69 -17.48
C THR A 176 -18.34 -20.29 -17.30
N LYS A 177 -18.87 -20.00 -16.11
CA LYS A 177 -19.39 -18.69 -15.69
C LYS A 177 -18.85 -18.32 -14.31
N PHE A 178 -18.36 -17.10 -14.19
CA PHE A 178 -17.67 -16.62 -12.99
C PHE A 178 -17.73 -15.11 -12.75
N ALA A 179 -18.23 -14.30 -13.69
CA ALA A 179 -18.24 -12.84 -13.55
C ALA A 179 -19.57 -12.28 -13.04
N VAL A 180 -19.53 -11.36 -12.07
CA VAL A 180 -20.66 -10.49 -11.70
C VAL A 180 -20.32 -9.09 -12.20
N ARG A 181 -21.14 -8.58 -13.14
CA ARG A 181 -20.85 -7.36 -13.90
C ARG A 181 -21.77 -6.21 -13.48
N LEU A 182 -21.18 -5.12 -12.99
CA LEU A 182 -21.87 -3.88 -12.62
C LEU A 182 -21.86 -2.92 -13.82
N VAL A 183 -23.02 -2.65 -14.41
CA VAL A 183 -23.17 -1.85 -15.64
C VAL A 183 -23.99 -0.57 -15.43
N ARG A 184 -23.90 0.38 -16.37
CA ARG A 184 -24.81 1.55 -16.43
C ARG A 184 -26.25 1.10 -16.67
N ASN A 185 -27.22 1.91 -16.27
CA ASN A 185 -28.62 1.65 -16.55
C ASN A 185 -28.88 1.72 -18.06
N SER A 186 -29.54 0.72 -18.64
CA SER A 186 -29.82 0.68 -20.09
C SER A 186 -30.96 1.61 -20.51
N GLY A 187 -31.84 1.96 -19.57
CA GLY A 187 -33.03 2.80 -19.79
C GLY A 187 -32.94 4.21 -19.19
N GLY A 188 -31.76 4.68 -18.76
CA GLY A 188 -31.63 5.98 -18.11
C GLY A 188 -30.19 6.41 -17.77
N SER A 189 -30.07 7.40 -16.89
CA SER A 189 -28.79 8.04 -16.53
C SER A 189 -27.99 7.35 -15.43
N GLY A 190 -28.54 6.31 -14.79
CA GLY A 190 -27.90 5.60 -13.68
C GLY A 190 -26.52 5.05 -14.05
N ASN A 191 -25.50 5.41 -13.27
CA ASN A 191 -24.11 4.99 -13.52
C ASN A 191 -23.32 4.71 -12.22
N ALA A 192 -24.00 4.70 -11.08
CA ALA A 192 -23.39 4.49 -9.78
C ALA A 192 -24.11 3.40 -8.95
N PHE A 193 -23.33 2.79 -8.05
CA PHE A 193 -23.77 1.82 -7.04
C PHE A 193 -23.29 2.31 -5.68
N LEU A 194 -24.04 2.09 -4.60
CA LEU A 194 -23.69 2.47 -3.23
C LEU A 194 -23.79 1.26 -2.28
N SER A 195 -22.66 0.85 -1.72
CA SER A 195 -22.53 -0.40 -0.96
C SER A 195 -21.69 -0.25 0.31
N GLY A 196 -22.06 -0.96 1.37
CA GLY A 196 -21.13 -1.33 2.45
C GLY A 196 -20.25 -2.55 2.04
N PRO A 197 -19.60 -3.21 3.01
CA PRO A 197 -18.69 -4.33 2.78
C PRO A 197 -19.25 -5.48 1.93
N LEU A 198 -18.44 -5.94 0.98
CA LEU A 198 -18.71 -7.11 0.15
C LEU A 198 -17.71 -8.23 0.43
N VAL A 199 -18.13 -9.47 0.22
CA VAL A 199 -17.30 -10.68 0.21
C VAL A 199 -17.20 -11.19 -1.22
N LEU A 200 -15.98 -11.25 -1.76
CA LEU A 200 -15.66 -11.78 -3.07
C LEU A 200 -15.36 -13.29 -2.96
N PRO A 201 -16.17 -14.17 -3.60
CA PRO A 201 -15.94 -15.61 -3.55
C PRO A 201 -14.71 -16.07 -4.33
N SER A 202 -14.22 -17.24 -3.94
CA SER A 202 -13.30 -18.06 -4.72
C SER A 202 -13.82 -18.28 -6.14
N GLY A 203 -12.95 -18.03 -7.12
CA GLY A 203 -13.19 -18.20 -8.54
C GLY A 203 -14.09 -17.15 -9.18
N VAL A 204 -14.61 -16.17 -8.42
CA VAL A 204 -15.52 -15.13 -8.93
C VAL A 204 -14.75 -13.87 -9.32
N THR A 205 -15.17 -13.22 -10.40
CA THR A 205 -14.71 -11.89 -10.80
C THR A 205 -15.78 -10.84 -10.52
N LEU A 206 -15.47 -9.82 -9.72
CA LEU A 206 -16.24 -8.58 -9.70
C LEU A 206 -15.78 -7.71 -10.87
N TRP A 207 -16.67 -7.44 -11.82
CA TRP A 207 -16.39 -6.64 -13.01
C TRP A 207 -17.17 -5.31 -12.95
N VAL A 208 -16.47 -4.18 -13.00
CA VAL A 208 -17.08 -2.82 -13.01
C VAL A 208 -16.86 -2.18 -14.39
N ASP A 209 -17.96 -1.88 -15.09
CA ASP A 209 -17.93 -1.42 -16.49
C ASP A 209 -17.48 0.02 -16.69
N ASP A 210 -17.17 0.34 -17.95
CA ASP A 210 -16.84 1.68 -18.39
C ASP A 210 -17.90 2.73 -18.00
N GLY A 211 -17.42 3.81 -17.36
CA GLY A 211 -18.25 4.89 -16.83
C GLY A 211 -19.01 4.57 -15.54
N VAL A 212 -18.89 3.36 -15.00
CA VAL A 212 -19.53 2.94 -13.73
C VAL A 212 -18.65 3.26 -12.52
N THR A 213 -19.27 3.63 -11.40
CA THR A 213 -18.59 3.76 -10.11
C THR A 213 -19.30 2.97 -9.00
N LEU A 214 -18.56 2.10 -8.31
CA LEU A 214 -18.97 1.48 -7.05
C LEU A 214 -18.49 2.34 -5.87
N PHE A 215 -19.41 3.04 -5.23
CA PHE A 215 -19.13 3.89 -4.07
C PHE A 215 -19.28 3.12 -2.76
N ALA A 216 -18.35 3.37 -1.82
CA ALA A 216 -18.53 3.02 -0.42
C ALA A 216 -19.68 3.81 0.22
N SER A 217 -20.36 3.17 1.16
CA SER A 217 -21.13 3.89 2.17
C SER A 217 -20.20 4.68 3.09
N ARG A 218 -20.69 5.78 3.65
CA ARG A 218 -20.03 6.52 4.74
C ARG A 218 -20.69 6.28 6.10
N ASP A 219 -21.61 5.32 6.14
CA ASP A 219 -22.23 4.82 7.37
C ASP A 219 -21.21 3.96 8.12
N VAL A 220 -20.69 4.46 9.23
CA VAL A 220 -19.66 3.77 10.02
C VAL A 220 -20.11 2.37 10.48
N VAL A 221 -21.42 2.17 10.68
CA VAL A 221 -21.98 0.96 11.29
C VAL A 221 -21.83 -0.24 10.36
N VAL A 222 -21.91 -0.07 9.03
CA VAL A 222 -21.82 -1.20 8.09
C VAL A 222 -20.41 -1.78 7.97
N TYR A 223 -19.40 -1.03 8.39
CA TYR A 223 -18.00 -1.46 8.46
C TYR A 223 -17.64 -2.03 9.85
N ASP A 224 -18.51 -1.89 10.85
CA ASP A 224 -18.23 -2.30 12.22
C ASP A 224 -18.38 -3.83 12.40
N LYS A 225 -17.31 -4.46 12.87
CA LYS A 225 -17.30 -5.90 13.22
C LYS A 225 -18.05 -6.16 14.52
N THR A 226 -18.44 -7.42 14.80
CA THR A 226 -18.96 -7.78 16.13
C THR A 226 -17.85 -7.69 17.19
N ALA A 227 -18.21 -7.72 18.48
CA ALA A 227 -17.23 -7.78 19.56
C ALA A 227 -16.40 -9.08 19.56
N GLN A 228 -16.89 -10.14 18.91
CA GLN A 228 -16.21 -11.43 18.76
C GLN A 228 -15.22 -11.42 17.59
N ASP A 229 -15.55 -10.73 16.49
CA ASP A 229 -14.77 -10.77 15.23
C ASP A 229 -13.63 -9.73 15.18
N ARG A 230 -13.53 -8.84 16.18
CA ARG A 230 -12.44 -7.88 16.26
C ARG A 230 -11.25 -8.44 17.04
N PRO A 231 -10.02 -8.21 16.58
CA PRO A 231 -8.80 -8.52 17.34
C PRO A 231 -8.61 -7.64 18.59
N ASN A 232 -9.35 -6.53 18.72
CA ASN A 232 -9.40 -5.73 19.96
C ASN A 232 -10.75 -4.98 20.08
N ALA A 233 -11.06 -4.42 21.26
CA ALA A 233 -12.38 -3.86 21.53
C ALA A 233 -12.63 -2.41 21.06
N ILE A 234 -11.77 -1.85 20.19
CA ILE A 234 -11.95 -0.51 19.59
C ILE A 234 -12.91 -0.62 18.40
N THR A 235 -13.92 0.25 18.32
CA THR A 235 -14.89 0.23 17.21
C THR A 235 -14.26 0.70 15.89
N CYS A 236 -14.95 0.46 14.77
CA CYS A 236 -14.67 1.23 13.56
C CYS A 236 -14.97 2.74 13.83
N GLY A 237 -14.44 3.65 13.02
CA GLY A 237 -14.66 5.09 13.16
C GLY A 237 -13.94 5.80 14.32
N ALA A 238 -13.08 5.10 15.07
CA ALA A 238 -12.44 5.61 16.29
C ALA A 238 -10.92 5.83 16.13
N ALA A 239 -10.38 6.87 16.77
CA ALA A 239 -8.93 7.07 16.94
C ALA A 239 -8.57 7.17 18.43
N ILE A 240 -7.52 6.47 18.87
CA ILE A 240 -7.18 6.29 20.30
C ILE A 240 -5.68 6.47 20.56
N ASN A 241 -5.33 6.90 21.78
CA ASN A 241 -4.00 6.73 22.39
C ASN A 241 -4.08 5.88 23.65
N ASN A 242 -2.98 5.27 24.08
CA ASN A 242 -2.71 5.11 25.51
C ASN A 242 -1.21 5.17 25.84
N PRO A 243 -0.67 6.35 26.21
CA PRO A 243 0.74 6.52 26.56
C PRO A 243 1.26 5.53 27.61
N ASP A 244 2.54 5.20 27.46
CA ASP A 244 3.25 4.23 28.28
C ASP A 244 3.09 4.47 29.79
N GLY A 245 2.71 3.42 30.51
CA GLY A 245 2.48 3.45 31.96
C GLY A 245 1.12 3.99 32.45
N LEU A 246 0.22 4.44 31.58
CA LEU A 246 -1.15 4.82 32.00
C LEU A 246 -2.10 3.60 32.05
N PRO A 247 -2.80 3.36 33.17
CA PRO A 247 -3.88 2.39 33.23
C PRO A 247 -5.02 2.81 32.30
N ALA A 248 -5.48 1.89 31.45
CA ALA A 248 -6.70 2.08 30.68
C ALA A 248 -7.90 2.26 31.64
N PRO A 249 -8.87 3.15 31.36
CA PRO A 249 -10.07 3.30 32.17
C PRO A 249 -10.75 1.95 32.47
N ALA A 250 -11.19 1.74 33.70
CA ALA A 250 -11.73 0.45 34.14
C ALA A 250 -12.91 0.00 33.25
N GLY A 251 -12.78 -1.18 32.61
CA GLY A 251 -13.73 -1.68 31.60
C GLY A 251 -13.32 -1.44 30.13
N THR A 252 -12.18 -0.79 29.89
CA THR A 252 -11.58 -0.65 28.55
C THR A 252 -10.33 -1.53 28.41
N VAL A 253 -10.07 -2.02 27.19
CA VAL A 253 -8.78 -2.65 26.86
C VAL A 253 -7.77 -1.56 26.55
N ASN A 254 -6.52 -1.78 26.94
CA ASN A 254 -5.43 -0.87 26.62
C ASN A 254 -5.21 -0.84 25.09
N ALA A 255 -5.50 0.28 24.43
CA ALA A 255 -5.30 0.45 22.99
C ALA A 255 -3.83 0.30 22.57
N GLY A 256 -2.92 0.58 23.49
CA GLY A 256 -1.52 0.21 23.35
C GLY A 256 -1.33 -1.29 23.19
N GLN A 257 -2.00 -2.15 23.97
CA GLN A 257 -1.89 -3.61 23.84
C GLN A 257 -2.41 -4.14 22.49
N ALA A 258 -3.36 -3.45 21.84
CA ALA A 258 -3.80 -3.79 20.49
C ALA A 258 -2.73 -3.44 19.43
N THR A 259 -2.20 -2.22 19.48
CA THR A 259 -1.14 -1.76 18.58
C THR A 259 0.19 -2.49 18.84
N LEU A 260 0.42 -2.97 20.08
CA LEU A 260 1.50 -3.87 20.51
C LEU A 260 1.31 -5.33 20.07
N ALA A 261 0.13 -5.71 19.56
CA ALA A 261 -0.12 -7.03 18.97
C ALA A 261 0.05 -7.03 17.43
N GLY A 262 0.51 -5.91 16.84
CA GLY A 262 0.64 -5.76 15.38
C GLY A 262 -0.69 -5.70 14.63
N VAL A 263 -1.78 -5.48 15.35
CA VAL A 263 -3.12 -5.37 14.78
C VAL A 263 -3.22 -4.07 14.00
N SER A 264 -3.23 -4.17 12.68
CA SER A 264 -3.45 -3.02 11.80
C SER A 264 -4.82 -2.40 12.10
N GLY A 265 -4.91 -1.07 12.01
CA GLY A 265 -6.15 -0.30 12.19
C GLY A 265 -7.33 -0.83 11.37
N MET A 266 -6.99 -1.33 10.17
CA MET A 266 -7.89 -1.98 9.24
C MET A 266 -8.67 -3.16 9.83
N GLN A 267 -8.05 -3.92 10.73
CA GLN A 267 -8.55 -5.23 11.16
C GLN A 267 -9.75 -5.15 12.10
N ASN A 268 -10.06 -3.96 12.63
CA ASN A 268 -11.26 -3.73 13.45
C ASN A 268 -12.52 -3.44 12.63
N CYS A 269 -12.35 -3.03 11.38
CA CYS A 269 -13.41 -2.83 10.43
C CYS A 269 -13.48 -4.03 9.48
N TYR A 270 -14.63 -4.24 8.83
CA TYR A 270 -14.63 -4.91 7.55
C TYR A 270 -14.16 -3.91 6.47
N PRO A 271 -13.35 -4.31 5.49
CA PRO A 271 -13.02 -3.47 4.33
C PRO A 271 -14.20 -3.39 3.36
N LEU A 272 -14.13 -2.50 2.35
CA LEU A 272 -15.16 -2.39 1.32
C LEU A 272 -15.32 -3.68 0.51
N ILE A 273 -14.23 -4.37 0.18
CA ILE A 273 -14.26 -5.73 -0.41
C ILE A 273 -13.24 -6.60 0.32
N ARG A 274 -13.63 -7.82 0.69
CA ARG A 274 -12.72 -8.85 1.19
C ARG A 274 -12.88 -10.20 0.50
N GLY A 275 -11.83 -11.01 0.52
CA GLY A 275 -11.91 -12.44 0.26
C GLY A 275 -10.91 -13.18 1.16
N THR A 276 -11.30 -14.35 1.64
CA THR A 276 -10.46 -15.20 2.50
C THR A 276 -10.50 -16.61 1.93
N HIS A 277 -9.35 -17.28 1.81
CA HIS A 277 -9.25 -18.63 1.23
C HIS A 277 -9.82 -18.69 -0.19
N THR A 278 -9.32 -17.85 -1.10
CA THR A 278 -9.83 -17.72 -2.48
C THR A 278 -8.84 -18.23 -3.52
N VAL A 279 -9.29 -19.11 -4.41
CA VAL A 279 -8.55 -19.53 -5.62
C VAL A 279 -9.19 -18.85 -6.84
N ASN A 280 -8.43 -18.31 -7.80
CA ASN A 280 -8.95 -17.73 -9.05
C ASN A 280 -9.93 -16.52 -8.89
N ALA A 281 -9.95 -15.83 -7.75
CA ALA A 281 -10.80 -14.64 -7.55
C ALA A 281 -10.21 -13.40 -8.25
N SER A 282 -11.05 -12.43 -8.64
CA SER A 282 -10.56 -11.21 -9.34
C SER A 282 -11.45 -9.96 -9.20
N ILE A 283 -10.86 -8.78 -9.42
CA ILE A 283 -11.55 -7.48 -9.47
C ILE A 283 -11.08 -6.73 -10.72
N MET A 284 -11.99 -6.45 -11.66
CA MET A 284 -11.62 -6.04 -13.03
C MET A 284 -12.55 -4.99 -13.65
N GLY A 285 -12.10 -4.41 -14.77
CA GLY A 285 -12.90 -3.56 -15.66
C GLY A 285 -12.41 -2.11 -15.69
N THR A 286 -12.78 -1.35 -16.72
CA THR A 286 -12.33 0.05 -16.91
C THR A 286 -13.08 1.08 -16.06
N GLY A 287 -14.06 0.63 -15.27
CA GLY A 287 -14.80 1.46 -14.32
C GLY A 287 -13.99 1.88 -13.10
N SER A 288 -14.70 2.19 -12.03
CA SER A 288 -14.09 2.69 -10.79
C SER A 288 -14.74 2.17 -9.52
N ILE A 289 -13.95 2.12 -8.45
CA ILE A 289 -14.40 1.93 -7.08
C ILE A 289 -13.90 3.16 -6.30
N ASP A 290 -14.76 3.78 -5.50
CA ASP A 290 -14.42 4.99 -4.72
C ASP A 290 -14.78 4.77 -3.25
N ALA A 291 -13.76 4.70 -2.39
CA ALA A 291 -13.94 4.45 -0.95
C ALA A 291 -14.32 5.71 -0.16
N ARG A 292 -14.34 6.89 -0.80
CA ARG A 292 -14.89 8.15 -0.27
C ARG A 292 -14.28 8.61 1.06
N GLY A 293 -12.97 8.41 1.26
CA GLY A 293 -12.29 8.76 2.51
C GLY A 293 -12.38 10.23 2.95
N TYR A 294 -12.67 11.15 2.01
CA TYR A 294 -12.93 12.58 2.23
C TYR A 294 -14.33 12.89 2.80
N MET A 295 -15.29 11.96 2.73
CA MET A 295 -16.67 12.25 3.12
C MET A 295 -16.85 12.23 4.64
N PRO A 296 -17.56 13.22 5.22
CA PRO A 296 -18.03 13.16 6.61
C PRO A 296 -18.88 11.91 6.87
N LEU A 297 -18.61 11.21 7.96
CA LEU A 297 -19.30 9.99 8.34
C LEU A 297 -20.74 10.22 8.81
N ILE A 298 -21.56 9.18 8.65
CA ILE A 298 -22.90 9.06 9.23
C ILE A 298 -22.99 7.74 10.00
N SER A 299 -24.14 7.46 10.61
CA SER A 299 -24.43 6.21 11.30
C SER A 299 -25.91 5.84 11.12
N SER A 300 -26.26 4.59 10.84
CA SER A 300 -27.65 4.13 10.96
C SER A 300 -28.08 3.84 12.42
N SER A 301 -27.25 4.20 13.40
CA SER A 301 -27.48 3.95 14.82
C SER A 301 -27.16 5.20 15.64
N ALA A 302 -28.18 5.73 16.32
CA ALA A 302 -28.03 6.86 17.24
C ALA A 302 -27.07 6.56 18.42
N LEU A 303 -26.88 5.28 18.77
CA LEU A 303 -25.99 4.86 19.85
C LEU A 303 -24.51 4.78 19.42
N TYR A 304 -24.20 4.82 18.12
CA TYR A 304 -22.82 4.58 17.65
C TYR A 304 -21.92 5.80 17.90
N PRO A 305 -20.70 5.63 18.43
CA PRO A 305 -19.75 6.72 18.65
C PRO A 305 -19.06 7.14 17.34
N THR A 306 -19.32 8.35 16.86
CA THR A 306 -18.57 9.01 15.78
C THR A 306 -17.99 10.34 16.26
N ILE A 307 -16.78 10.65 15.80
CA ILE A 307 -16.06 11.87 16.16
C ILE A 307 -16.66 13.07 15.41
N ARG A 308 -16.72 14.23 16.08
CA ARG A 308 -17.17 15.51 15.52
C ARG A 308 -16.20 16.64 15.88
N TRP A 309 -16.00 17.59 14.96
CA TRP A 309 -15.15 18.78 15.09
C TRP A 309 -15.96 20.01 15.49
N ALA A 310 -15.41 20.85 16.37
CA ALA A 310 -15.96 22.18 16.64
C ALA A 310 -15.46 23.16 15.58
N THR A 311 -16.37 23.81 14.84
CA THR A 311 -16.02 24.85 13.88
C THR A 311 -15.94 26.24 14.53
N GLY A 312 -15.09 27.13 13.99
CA GLY A 312 -14.99 28.51 14.46
C GLY A 312 -14.25 28.70 15.80
N VAL A 313 -13.46 27.71 16.23
CA VAL A 313 -12.70 27.76 17.49
C VAL A 313 -11.19 27.73 17.26
N THR A 314 -10.47 28.65 17.91
CA THR A 314 -9.00 28.73 17.84
C THR A 314 -8.41 28.28 19.18
N GLU A 315 -7.48 27.33 19.16
CA GLU A 315 -6.70 26.97 20.35
C GLU A 315 -5.69 28.08 20.68
N ALA A 316 -5.97 28.86 21.73
CA ALA A 316 -5.03 29.82 22.29
C ALA A 316 -4.31 29.22 23.52
N PHE A 317 -3.02 28.92 23.39
CA PHE A 317 -2.19 28.46 24.51
C PHE A 317 -1.44 29.64 25.15
N THR A 318 -1.76 29.95 26.41
CA THR A 318 -1.01 30.95 27.18
C THR A 318 0.15 30.29 27.92
N TYR A 319 1.38 30.56 27.48
CA TYR A 319 2.60 30.10 28.14
C TYR A 319 3.02 31.11 29.21
N SER A 320 2.79 30.79 30.49
CA SER A 320 3.20 31.60 31.64
C SER A 320 4.40 30.96 32.34
N GLY A 321 5.59 31.16 31.78
CA GLY A 321 6.80 30.48 32.22
C GLY A 321 6.68 28.95 32.06
N ASN A 322 7.00 28.21 33.13
CA ASN A 322 6.95 26.75 33.13
C ASN A 322 5.54 26.13 33.10
N ASN A 323 4.47 26.92 33.25
CA ASN A 323 3.10 26.42 33.27
C ASN A 323 2.32 26.80 32.01
N ILE A 324 1.65 25.80 31.41
CA ILE A 324 0.53 26.02 30.48
C ILE A 324 -0.72 26.26 31.33
N THR A 325 -1.40 27.39 31.14
CA THR A 325 -2.70 27.67 31.77
C THR A 325 -3.71 28.20 30.75
N GLY A 326 -5.01 27.99 31.00
CA GLY A 326 -6.07 28.45 30.11
C GLY A 326 -6.41 27.52 28.94
N VAL A 327 -6.63 26.22 29.18
CA VAL A 327 -7.28 25.35 28.18
C VAL A 327 -8.76 25.74 28.08
N THR A 328 -9.10 26.52 27.05
CA THR A 328 -10.44 27.11 26.87
C THR A 328 -11.05 26.78 25.51
N THR A 329 -10.97 25.53 25.04
CA THR A 329 -11.91 24.92 24.07
C THR A 329 -11.66 23.42 23.91
N PRO A 330 -12.71 22.56 23.89
CA PRO A 330 -12.59 21.22 23.34
C PRO A 330 -12.64 21.29 21.79
N LYS A 331 -11.57 20.85 21.11
CA LYS A 331 -11.53 20.78 19.63
C LYS A 331 -12.53 19.78 19.02
N PHE A 332 -12.90 18.75 19.78
CA PHE A 332 -13.72 17.63 19.33
C PHE A 332 -14.68 17.13 20.40
N SER A 333 -15.73 16.44 19.95
CA SER A 333 -16.66 15.67 20.77
C SER A 333 -17.12 14.44 19.98
N CYS A 334 -17.97 13.60 20.58
CA CYS A 334 -18.45 12.36 19.97
C CYS A 334 -19.97 12.28 20.08
N THR A 335 -20.65 11.63 19.12
CA THR A 335 -22.10 11.35 19.21
C THR A 335 -22.51 10.55 20.43
N ASN A 336 -21.62 9.67 20.88
CA ASN A 336 -21.75 8.85 22.08
C ASN A 336 -20.34 8.47 22.55
N THR A 337 -20.21 7.87 23.74
CA THR A 337 -18.95 7.22 24.15
C THR A 337 -18.98 5.71 23.91
N ILE A 338 -17.81 5.06 23.87
CA ILE A 338 -17.73 3.60 23.74
C ILE A 338 -18.36 2.91 24.96
N ALA A 339 -18.20 3.44 26.18
CA ALA A 339 -18.83 2.85 27.36
C ALA A 339 -20.35 2.88 27.29
N ALA A 340 -20.94 4.01 26.91
CA ALA A 340 -22.39 4.16 26.75
C ALA A 340 -22.94 3.31 25.60
N TYR A 341 -22.27 3.30 24.43
CA TYR A 341 -22.63 2.44 23.30
C TYR A 341 -22.70 0.95 23.69
N ARG A 342 -21.68 0.45 24.40
CA ARG A 342 -21.65 -0.94 24.91
C ARG A 342 -22.72 -1.23 25.96
N ALA A 343 -23.14 -0.22 26.73
CA ALA A 343 -24.24 -0.33 27.69
C ALA A 343 -25.64 -0.22 27.03
N GLY A 344 -25.71 0.03 25.71
CA GLY A 344 -26.97 0.25 25.00
C GLY A 344 -27.61 1.62 25.27
N THR A 345 -26.82 2.59 25.75
CA THR A 345 -27.29 3.90 26.20
C THR A 345 -26.63 5.05 25.43
N LEU A 346 -27.21 6.26 25.58
CA LEU A 346 -26.57 7.51 25.18
C LEU A 346 -25.88 8.15 26.39
N ALA A 347 -24.64 8.58 26.21
CA ALA A 347 -24.00 9.54 27.10
C ALA A 347 -24.65 10.93 26.94
N PRO A 348 -24.62 11.79 27.97
CA PRO A 348 -24.99 13.20 27.81
C PRO A 348 -24.17 13.90 26.72
N GLU A 349 -24.80 14.73 25.88
CA GLU A 349 -24.10 15.55 24.88
C GLU A 349 -23.03 16.43 25.57
N GLY A 350 -21.81 16.45 25.03
CA GLY A 350 -20.66 17.10 25.66
C GLY A 350 -19.88 16.23 26.66
N THR A 351 -20.28 14.97 26.88
CA THR A 351 -19.41 13.98 27.55
C THR A 351 -18.13 13.80 26.74
N ALA A 352 -16.97 13.71 27.42
CA ALA A 352 -15.69 13.52 26.76
C ALA A 352 -15.64 12.19 25.98
N CYS A 353 -14.97 12.20 24.83
CA CYS A 353 -14.78 11.01 24.01
C CYS A 353 -13.87 9.97 24.71
N ASP A 354 -14.44 8.88 25.23
CA ASP A 354 -13.69 7.71 25.75
C ASP A 354 -12.62 7.19 24.76
N VAL A 355 -12.82 7.42 23.45
CA VAL A 355 -11.85 7.06 22.41
C VAL A 355 -10.55 7.89 22.48
N VAL A 356 -10.59 9.19 22.79
CA VAL A 356 -9.37 10.05 22.71
C VAL A 356 -8.64 10.13 24.07
N THR A 357 -8.72 9.09 24.90
CA THR A 357 -8.32 9.13 26.32
C THR A 357 -6.81 9.00 26.56
N ALA A 358 -6.01 9.91 25.98
CA ALA A 358 -4.78 10.52 26.55
C ALA A 358 -3.93 11.23 25.47
N MET A 359 -4.12 12.54 25.26
CA MET A 359 -3.36 13.29 24.24
C MET A 359 -1.95 13.73 24.69
N GLY A 360 -1.06 12.77 24.97
CA GLY A 360 0.38 12.95 24.85
C GLY A 360 1.14 13.43 26.09
N LYS A 361 2.33 12.85 26.29
CA LYS A 361 3.35 13.24 27.26
C LYS A 361 4.40 14.12 26.56
N THR A 362 4.25 15.43 26.61
CA THR A 362 5.26 16.35 26.05
C THR A 362 6.40 16.56 27.04
N THR A 363 7.49 15.81 26.86
CA THR A 363 8.73 15.98 27.63
C THR A 363 9.48 17.25 27.17
N LEU A 364 9.15 18.40 27.76
CA LEU A 364 9.97 19.61 27.63
C LEU A 364 11.21 19.48 28.53
N THR A 365 12.39 19.40 27.92
CA THR A 365 13.65 19.12 28.62
C THR A 365 14.27 20.35 29.28
N THR A 366 13.74 20.72 30.44
CA THR A 366 14.49 21.40 31.51
C THR A 366 14.38 20.58 32.80
N PRO A 367 15.42 20.54 33.66
CA PRO A 367 15.45 19.58 34.76
C PRO A 367 14.37 19.85 35.83
N ALA A 368 13.88 18.76 36.41
CA ALA A 368 13.13 18.67 37.68
C ALA A 368 11.60 18.91 37.72
N VAL A 369 10.85 18.97 36.61
CA VAL A 369 9.37 18.92 36.65
C VAL A 369 8.77 17.99 35.58
N THR A 370 7.84 17.13 35.98
CA THR A 370 7.04 16.28 35.08
C THR A 370 5.67 16.92 34.83
N TYR A 371 5.34 17.17 33.56
CA TYR A 371 4.03 17.72 33.16
C TYR A 371 3.10 16.64 32.62
N VAL A 372 1.83 16.68 33.06
CA VAL A 372 0.74 15.86 32.50
C VAL A 372 -0.27 16.82 31.87
N VAL A 373 -0.21 16.96 30.54
CA VAL A 373 -1.19 17.76 29.80
C VAL A 373 -2.40 16.88 29.47
N ASN A 374 -3.29 16.71 30.44
CA ASN A 374 -4.60 16.13 30.19
C ASN A 374 -5.43 17.07 29.29
N ARG A 375 -5.29 16.95 27.97
CA ARG A 375 -6.33 17.41 27.02
C ARG A 375 -7.52 16.45 27.08
N GLN A 376 -8.15 16.38 28.25
CA GLN A 376 -9.55 15.97 28.32
C GLN A 376 -10.38 17.02 27.58
N ALA A 377 -11.47 16.60 26.94
CA ALA A 377 -12.47 17.53 26.43
C ALA A 377 -13.21 18.17 27.62
N THR A 378 -12.62 19.22 28.20
CA THR A 378 -13.29 20.06 29.18
C THR A 378 -14.44 20.81 28.53
N SER A 379 -15.47 21.13 29.32
CA SER A 379 -16.72 21.73 28.85
C SER A 379 -16.52 23.00 28.03
N VAL A 380 -17.47 23.27 27.13
CA VAL A 380 -17.57 24.52 26.36
C VAL A 380 -17.29 25.75 27.25
N PRO A 381 -16.44 26.70 26.82
CA PRO A 381 -16.08 27.85 27.65
C PRO A 381 -17.28 28.71 28.04
N SER A 382 -17.21 29.31 29.23
CA SER A 382 -18.19 30.30 29.66
C SER A 382 -18.22 31.47 28.67
N GLY A 383 -19.40 31.72 28.07
CA GLY A 383 -19.60 32.72 27.03
C GLY A 383 -19.64 32.19 25.59
N MET A 384 -19.35 30.90 25.35
CA MET A 384 -19.61 30.27 24.05
C MET A 384 -20.83 29.37 24.06
N THR A 385 -21.58 29.39 22.95
CA THR A 385 -22.72 28.48 22.72
C THR A 385 -22.33 27.42 21.70
N VAL A 386 -22.68 26.16 21.97
CA VAL A 386 -22.60 25.07 20.97
C VAL A 386 -24.00 24.54 20.74
N ALA A 387 -24.70 25.12 19.78
CA ALA A 387 -26.10 24.82 19.48
C ALA A 387 -26.22 23.95 18.22
N GLY A 388 -26.81 22.76 18.36
CA GLY A 388 -27.31 22.00 17.21
C GLY A 388 -28.51 22.72 16.60
N GLY A 389 -28.44 23.05 15.31
CA GLY A 389 -29.57 23.61 14.56
C GLY A 389 -30.03 25.02 15.00
N GLY A 390 -29.11 25.98 15.10
CA GLY A 390 -29.48 27.38 15.40
C GLY A 390 -28.43 28.45 15.13
N CYS A 391 -27.14 28.12 15.11
CA CYS A 391 -26.08 29.09 14.80
C CYS A 391 -25.71 29.11 13.31
N ASN A 392 -25.57 30.33 12.78
CA ASN A 392 -25.02 30.60 11.46
C ASN A 392 -23.50 30.72 11.53
N ALA A 393 -22.80 30.33 10.46
CA ALA A 393 -21.35 30.50 10.35
C ALA A 393 -20.95 31.98 10.46
N GLY A 394 -19.79 32.25 11.06
CA GLY A 394 -19.30 33.62 11.32
C GLY A 394 -19.93 34.32 12.55
N THR A 395 -20.80 33.66 13.32
CA THR A 395 -21.37 34.24 14.55
C THR A 395 -20.34 34.17 15.69
N THR A 396 -19.79 35.32 16.10
CA THR A 396 -18.83 35.42 17.22
C THR A 396 -19.39 34.76 18.49
N GLY A 397 -18.64 33.84 19.09
CA GLY A 397 -19.05 33.11 20.30
C GLY A 397 -19.98 31.91 20.08
N CYS A 398 -20.19 31.47 18.83
CA CYS A 398 -20.86 30.19 18.57
C CYS A 398 -20.01 29.25 17.71
N ALA A 399 -20.01 27.96 18.08
CA ALA A 399 -19.35 26.89 17.37
C ALA A 399 -20.36 25.77 17.02
N ARG A 400 -20.14 25.09 15.88
CA ARG A 400 -21.00 24.01 15.39
C ARG A 400 -20.22 22.70 15.31
N TRP A 401 -20.86 21.59 15.67
CA TRP A 401 -20.33 20.26 15.43
C TRP A 401 -20.45 19.84 13.95
N VAL A 402 -19.36 19.34 13.36
CA VAL A 402 -19.31 18.72 12.02
C VAL A 402 -18.74 17.30 12.14
N PRO A 403 -19.35 16.25 11.56
CA PRO A 403 -18.80 14.89 11.64
C PRO A 403 -17.43 14.77 11.00
N ALA A 404 -16.54 13.97 11.59
CA ALA A 404 -15.25 13.61 11.00
C ALA A 404 -15.42 12.75 9.73
N SER A 405 -14.43 12.82 8.85
CA SER A 405 -14.20 11.91 7.73
C SER A 405 -13.27 10.74 8.12
N TRP A 406 -13.09 9.76 7.23
CA TRP A 406 -12.10 8.70 7.44
C TRP A 406 -10.67 9.25 7.49
N TRP A 407 -10.34 10.23 6.64
CA TRP A 407 -9.00 10.83 6.63
C TRP A 407 -8.68 11.63 7.89
N ASP A 408 -9.68 12.27 8.52
CA ASP A 408 -9.50 12.89 9.84
C ASP A 408 -9.12 11.84 10.88
N ILE A 409 -9.85 10.71 10.95
CA ILE A 409 -9.56 9.63 11.91
C ILE A 409 -8.13 9.12 11.75
N SER A 410 -7.64 8.95 10.51
CA SER A 410 -6.24 8.61 10.24
C SER A 410 -5.26 9.71 10.65
N TYR A 411 -5.59 10.98 10.42
CA TYR A 411 -4.76 12.13 10.81
C TYR A 411 -4.63 12.25 12.33
N HIS A 412 -5.72 12.09 13.09
CA HIS A 412 -5.66 12.17 14.55
C HIS A 412 -4.91 10.98 15.15
N GLY A 413 -5.15 9.75 14.66
CA GLY A 413 -4.36 8.58 15.02
C GLY A 413 -2.86 8.81 14.85
N ASN A 414 -2.42 9.25 13.66
CA ASN A 414 -1.00 9.44 13.38
C ASN A 414 -0.35 10.67 14.01
N LYS A 415 -1.02 11.83 14.06
CA LYS A 415 -0.34 13.12 14.31
C LYS A 415 -0.73 13.79 15.62
N ASP A 416 -2.00 14.19 15.79
CA ASP A 416 -2.42 14.95 16.99
C ASP A 416 -2.27 14.16 18.30
N ILE A 417 -2.27 12.83 18.17
CA ILE A 417 -2.15 11.84 19.25
C ILE A 417 -0.68 11.39 19.47
N GLY A 418 0.21 11.61 18.49
CA GLY A 418 1.66 11.47 18.66
C GLY A 418 2.35 10.28 17.96
N GLY A 419 1.64 9.50 17.15
CA GLY A 419 2.25 8.57 16.17
C GLY A 419 3.16 7.47 16.73
N GLY A 420 2.90 7.03 17.96
CA GLY A 420 3.67 5.99 18.64
C GLY A 420 3.07 4.57 18.50
N PRO A 421 3.64 3.57 19.18
CA PRO A 421 3.08 2.20 19.27
C PRO A 421 1.79 2.13 20.10
N TYR A 422 1.27 3.28 20.51
CA TYR A 422 0.13 3.42 21.41
C TYR A 422 -1.03 4.17 20.74
N SER A 423 -0.82 4.70 19.53
CA SER A 423 -1.84 5.35 18.73
C SER A 423 -2.47 4.37 17.73
N PHE A 424 -3.79 4.44 17.60
CA PHE A 424 -4.60 3.54 16.77
C PHE A 424 -5.69 4.30 16.01
N GLN A 425 -6.08 3.81 14.83
CA GLN A 425 -7.19 4.33 14.01
C GLN A 425 -8.03 3.17 13.44
N GLY A 426 -9.35 3.18 13.65
CA GLY A 426 -10.28 2.17 13.16
C GLY A 426 -10.88 2.55 11.81
N ASN A 427 -10.09 2.45 10.74
CA ASN A 427 -10.53 2.76 9.38
C ASN A 427 -10.72 1.49 8.56
N PRO A 428 -11.75 1.36 7.70
CA PRO A 428 -11.87 0.25 6.78
C PRO A 428 -10.78 0.31 5.70
N GLY A 429 -10.30 -0.84 5.28
CA GLY A 429 -9.52 -0.98 4.05
C GLY A 429 -10.41 -0.88 2.82
N MET A 430 -9.82 -0.64 1.65
CA MET A 430 -10.56 -0.72 0.41
C MET A 430 -10.68 -2.17 -0.06
N LEU A 431 -9.56 -2.83 -0.39
CA LEU A 431 -9.51 -4.24 -0.77
C LEU A 431 -8.59 -5.02 0.20
N TRP A 432 -9.06 -6.13 0.78
CA TRP A 432 -8.25 -7.04 1.60
C TRP A 432 -8.46 -8.49 1.19
N MET A 433 -7.43 -9.13 0.66
CA MET A 433 -7.47 -10.52 0.21
C MET A 433 -6.50 -11.35 1.05
N GLN A 434 -6.98 -12.45 1.63
CA GLN A 434 -6.24 -13.23 2.63
C GLN A 434 -6.15 -14.70 2.23
N GLN A 435 -4.94 -15.25 2.27
CA GLN A 435 -4.62 -16.64 1.92
C GLN A 435 -5.25 -16.98 0.55
N SER A 436 -4.77 -16.33 -0.50
CA SER A 436 -5.35 -16.41 -1.85
C SER A 436 -4.38 -17.01 -2.87
N LYS A 437 -4.91 -17.80 -3.82
CA LYS A 437 -4.16 -18.36 -4.96
C LYS A 437 -4.66 -17.79 -6.30
N ASN A 438 -3.76 -17.35 -7.16
CA ASN A 438 -4.06 -16.78 -8.48
C ASN A 438 -5.14 -15.66 -8.42
N LEU A 439 -4.86 -14.64 -7.60
CA LEU A 439 -5.63 -13.41 -7.47
C LEU A 439 -5.26 -12.42 -8.59
N SER A 440 -6.23 -11.71 -9.17
CA SER A 440 -5.96 -10.67 -10.18
C SER A 440 -6.77 -9.39 -10.00
N LEU A 441 -6.10 -8.25 -10.17
CA LEU A 441 -6.69 -6.92 -10.31
C LEU A 441 -6.33 -6.38 -11.71
N TYR A 442 -7.30 -5.96 -12.51
CA TYR A 442 -7.06 -5.59 -13.92
C TYR A 442 -7.86 -4.37 -14.39
N GLN A 443 -7.16 -3.37 -14.94
CA GLN A 443 -7.69 -2.12 -15.53
C GLN A 443 -8.51 -1.19 -14.60
N ILE A 444 -8.84 -1.62 -13.39
CA ILE A 444 -9.74 -0.93 -12.46
C ILE A 444 -9.14 0.37 -11.90
N THR A 445 -9.99 1.39 -11.75
CA THR A 445 -9.62 2.65 -11.07
C THR A 445 -10.06 2.60 -9.60
N LEU A 446 -9.12 2.70 -8.66
CA LEU A 446 -9.36 2.76 -7.22
C LEU A 446 -9.16 4.20 -6.73
N ARG A 447 -10.21 4.79 -6.15
CA ARG A 447 -10.26 6.21 -5.74
C ARG A 447 -10.45 6.38 -4.23
N ASN A 448 -9.77 7.37 -3.68
CA ASN A 448 -10.00 7.96 -2.35
C ASN A 448 -10.03 6.94 -1.20
N SER A 449 -8.99 6.10 -1.11
CA SER A 449 -8.95 5.02 -0.12
C SER A 449 -9.05 5.54 1.32
N THR A 450 -9.73 4.78 2.17
CA THR A 450 -10.00 5.08 3.58
C THR A 450 -8.87 4.65 4.52
N PHE A 451 -8.12 3.65 4.09
CA PHE A 451 -6.88 3.11 4.68
C PHE A 451 -6.09 2.47 3.51
N PHE A 452 -5.32 1.40 3.74
CA PHE A 452 -4.65 0.64 2.68
C PHE A 452 -5.61 0.31 1.52
N THR A 453 -5.11 0.48 0.29
CA THR A 453 -5.92 0.38 -0.93
C THR A 453 -6.06 -1.06 -1.39
N VAL A 454 -4.96 -1.82 -1.40
CA VAL A 454 -4.93 -3.26 -1.75
C VAL A 454 -3.99 -4.03 -0.82
N GLU A 455 -4.49 -4.59 0.27
CA GLU A 455 -3.71 -5.50 1.14
C GLU A 455 -3.94 -6.97 0.73
N ALA A 456 -2.85 -7.72 0.56
CA ALA A 456 -2.85 -9.07 0.01
C ALA A 456 -1.98 -10.01 0.87
N ASP A 457 -2.59 -10.62 1.90
CA ASP A 457 -1.93 -11.49 2.87
C ASP A 457 -1.77 -12.93 2.35
N GLY A 458 -0.56 -13.48 2.42
CA GLY A 458 -0.27 -14.91 2.20
C GLY A 458 -0.63 -15.41 0.80
N VAL A 459 -0.23 -14.65 -0.22
CA VAL A 459 -0.61 -14.91 -1.63
C VAL A 459 0.41 -15.71 -2.43
N ASP A 460 -0.10 -16.76 -3.09
CA ASP A 460 0.56 -17.45 -4.21
C ASP A 460 -0.10 -16.99 -5.51
N GLY A 461 0.59 -16.22 -6.34
CA GLY A 461 0.00 -15.72 -7.57
C GLY A 461 -0.89 -14.50 -7.32
N LEU A 462 -0.30 -13.31 -7.42
CA LEU A 462 -1.00 -12.03 -7.42
C LEU A 462 -0.62 -11.28 -8.71
N THR A 463 -1.59 -10.86 -9.51
CA THR A 463 -1.36 -10.04 -10.71
C THR A 463 -2.14 -8.73 -10.60
N VAL A 464 -1.44 -7.61 -10.45
CA VAL A 464 -2.02 -6.25 -10.43
C VAL A 464 -1.55 -5.53 -11.69
N TRP A 465 -2.44 -5.41 -12.68
CA TRP A 465 -2.06 -5.03 -14.04
C TRP A 465 -2.92 -3.90 -14.60
N GLY A 466 -2.28 -2.79 -14.99
CA GLY A 466 -2.95 -1.67 -15.67
C GLY A 466 -3.96 -0.91 -14.80
N ILE A 467 -3.93 -1.07 -13.47
CA ILE A 467 -4.82 -0.37 -12.55
C ILE A 467 -4.41 1.09 -12.36
N LYS A 468 -5.34 1.90 -11.85
CA LYS A 468 -5.07 3.28 -11.42
C LYS A 468 -5.40 3.40 -9.94
N ILE A 469 -4.49 3.89 -9.11
CA ILE A 469 -4.75 4.26 -7.71
C ILE A 469 -4.63 5.77 -7.59
N ILE A 470 -5.64 6.42 -7.02
CA ILE A 470 -5.63 7.85 -6.73
C ILE A 470 -6.24 8.16 -5.35
N THR A 471 -5.39 8.58 -4.43
CA THR A 471 -5.76 9.23 -3.17
C THR A 471 -4.92 10.52 -3.07
N PRO A 472 -5.52 11.70 -2.86
CA PRO A 472 -4.77 12.95 -2.92
C PRO A 472 -3.82 13.09 -1.71
N LEU A 473 -2.66 13.71 -1.90
CA LEU A 473 -1.68 13.95 -0.82
C LEU A 473 -2.27 14.78 0.33
N LEU A 474 -3.09 15.76 0.00
CA LEU A 474 -3.83 16.63 0.93
C LEU A 474 -5.34 16.45 0.70
N PRO A 475 -6.20 16.61 1.71
CA PRO A 475 -7.65 16.65 1.53
C PRO A 475 -8.08 17.77 0.56
N ASP A 476 -8.39 17.40 -0.68
CA ASP A 476 -8.54 18.34 -1.80
C ASP A 476 -9.61 19.41 -1.56
N ALA A 477 -9.22 20.68 -1.72
CA ALA A 477 -10.08 21.84 -1.56
C ALA A 477 -11.30 21.86 -2.51
N ALA A 478 -11.20 21.29 -3.71
CA ALA A 478 -12.34 21.21 -4.63
C ALA A 478 -13.38 20.18 -4.15
N ASN A 479 -12.94 18.98 -3.73
CA ASN A 479 -13.80 17.99 -3.09
C ASN A 479 -14.37 18.47 -1.74
N GLN A 480 -13.64 19.29 -0.96
CA GLN A 480 -14.17 19.91 0.26
C GLN A 480 -15.24 20.98 -0.05
N ALA A 481 -15.06 21.76 -1.12
CA ALA A 481 -16.03 22.76 -1.54
C ALA A 481 -17.33 22.16 -2.10
N SER A 482 -17.29 21.03 -2.81
CA SER A 482 -18.48 20.38 -3.36
C SER A 482 -19.39 19.71 -2.31
N VAL A 483 -18.86 19.41 -1.12
CA VAL A 483 -19.62 18.86 0.02
C VAL A 483 -20.03 19.89 1.07
N GLY A 484 -19.74 21.19 0.85
CA GLY A 484 -20.11 22.27 1.77
C GLY A 484 -19.23 22.37 3.02
N MET A 485 -17.99 21.87 2.96
CA MET A 485 -16.96 22.07 4.01
C MET A 485 -16.08 23.30 3.73
N ASN A 486 -16.58 24.24 2.93
CA ASN A 486 -15.96 25.50 2.57
C ASN A 486 -16.50 26.68 3.40
N ASN A 487 -16.17 26.68 4.69
CA ASN A 487 -15.81 27.94 5.34
C ASN A 487 -14.33 27.82 5.77
N ASP A 488 -13.45 28.78 5.48
CA ASP A 488 -13.67 30.19 5.17
C ASP A 488 -13.11 30.57 3.78
N ALA A 489 -12.57 31.79 3.61
CA ALA A 489 -12.20 32.34 2.31
C ALA A 489 -10.83 31.87 1.81
N PHE A 490 -10.76 31.46 0.54
CA PHE A 490 -9.51 31.11 -0.16
C PHE A 490 -8.66 32.36 -0.44
N ASP A 491 -7.75 32.69 0.47
CA ASP A 491 -6.66 33.66 0.23
C ASP A 491 -5.57 33.00 -0.63
N GLY A 492 -5.50 33.41 -1.90
CA GLY A 492 -4.55 32.86 -2.88
C GLY A 492 -3.16 33.50 -2.88
N VAL A 493 -2.75 34.23 -1.84
CA VAL A 493 -1.60 35.17 -1.92
C VAL A 493 -0.35 34.70 -1.17
N SER A 494 -0.46 33.83 -0.15
CA SER A 494 0.60 33.64 0.86
C SER A 494 1.35 32.30 0.88
N GLY A 495 0.95 31.31 0.07
CA GLY A 495 1.60 29.98 0.02
C GLY A 495 1.46 29.13 1.30
N SER A 496 0.71 29.60 2.30
CA SER A 496 0.44 28.87 3.54
C SER A 496 -0.91 28.16 3.46
N TYR A 497 -0.94 26.83 3.59
CA TYR A 497 -2.18 26.05 3.58
C TYR A 497 -2.96 26.16 4.90
N SER A 498 -3.58 27.31 5.15
CA SER A 498 -4.42 27.55 6.32
C SER A 498 -5.85 27.02 6.18
N HIS A 499 -6.06 25.71 5.94
CA HIS A 499 -7.39 25.08 6.08
C HIS A 499 -7.37 23.60 6.51
N LEU A 500 -7.35 23.41 7.83
CA LEU A 500 -8.19 22.44 8.55
C LEU A 500 -8.64 23.09 9.87
N TYR A 501 -9.80 23.78 9.83
CA TYR A 501 -10.67 24.23 10.94
C TYR A 501 -10.11 24.88 12.23
N THR A 502 -8.80 25.11 12.36
CA THR A 502 -8.15 25.33 13.68
C THR A 502 -7.47 26.68 13.86
N GLY A 503 -7.38 27.50 12.81
CA GLY A 503 -6.60 28.76 12.80
C GLY A 503 -5.08 28.57 12.95
N ALA A 504 -4.59 27.33 13.05
CA ALA A 504 -3.17 27.02 13.06
C ALA A 504 -2.65 26.92 11.63
N THR A 505 -1.48 27.51 11.36
CA THR A 505 -0.73 27.23 10.14
C THR A 505 -0.45 25.73 10.08
N ILE A 506 -0.90 25.06 9.03
CA ILE A 506 -0.44 23.72 8.73
C ILE A 506 1.01 23.85 8.27
N ASP A 507 1.96 23.70 9.21
CA ASP A 507 3.37 23.52 8.87
C ASP A 507 3.48 22.34 7.91
N ALA A 508 4.18 22.57 6.81
CA ALA A 508 4.24 21.65 5.69
C ALA A 508 5.02 20.36 6.00
N SER A 509 5.64 20.25 7.19
CA SER A 509 6.00 18.95 7.78
C SER A 509 4.81 18.00 7.98
N SER A 510 3.56 18.46 7.79
CA SER A 510 2.38 17.61 7.72
C SER A 510 2.32 16.80 6.42
N THR A 511 2.94 15.63 6.43
CA THR A 511 2.48 14.48 5.64
C THR A 511 0.94 14.36 5.77
N GLY A 512 0.21 14.42 4.66
CA GLY A 512 -1.22 14.75 4.64
C GLY A 512 -2.15 13.57 4.91
N VAL A 513 -2.85 13.07 3.89
CA VAL A 513 -3.71 11.88 4.02
C VAL A 513 -2.84 10.67 4.43
N LYS A 514 -3.37 9.77 5.27
CA LYS A 514 -2.56 8.79 6.02
C LYS A 514 -2.95 7.34 5.84
N ASN A 515 -1.92 6.48 5.72
CA ASN A 515 -2.03 5.02 5.58
C ASN A 515 -2.93 4.63 4.40
N THR A 516 -2.71 5.23 3.22
CA THR A 516 -3.44 4.88 2.00
C THR A 516 -2.56 4.16 0.97
N ASP A 517 -1.60 3.38 1.49
CA ASP A 517 -0.69 2.48 0.80
C ASP A 517 -1.37 1.81 -0.42
N GLY A 518 -0.68 1.79 -1.56
CA GLY A 518 -1.24 1.40 -2.86
C GLY A 518 -1.47 -0.10 -3.00
N VAL A 519 -0.39 -0.88 -3.03
CA VAL A 519 -0.44 -2.34 -3.16
C VAL A 519 0.52 -3.00 -2.18
N ASP A 520 -0.02 -3.82 -1.30
CA ASP A 520 0.67 -4.34 -0.12
C ASP A 520 0.63 -5.88 -0.07
N PRO A 521 1.56 -6.57 -0.75
CA PRO A 521 1.76 -8.00 -0.57
C PRO A 521 2.40 -8.25 0.81
N SER A 522 1.68 -8.97 1.66
CA SER A 522 1.98 -9.20 3.07
C SER A 522 1.97 -10.70 3.38
N VAL A 523 2.67 -11.15 4.42
CA VAL A 523 2.64 -12.57 4.85
C VAL A 523 1.48 -12.84 5.80
N ALA A 524 0.90 -14.04 5.70
CA ALA A 524 -0.19 -14.49 6.59
C ALA A 524 0.31 -15.43 7.70
N ALA A 525 -0.55 -15.66 8.69
CA ALA A 525 -0.28 -16.48 9.86
C ALA A 525 -0.30 -17.98 9.55
N GLY A 526 0.86 -18.52 9.19
CA GLY A 526 1.07 -19.96 9.14
C GLY A 526 0.51 -20.68 7.91
N PRO A 527 0.81 -21.98 7.79
CA PRO A 527 0.16 -22.87 6.83
C PRO A 527 -1.17 -23.41 7.36
N GLU A 528 -2.21 -23.40 6.53
CA GLU A 528 -3.57 -23.86 6.88
C GLU A 528 -4.19 -24.71 5.75
N HIS A 529 -4.96 -25.75 6.11
CA HIS A 529 -5.91 -26.39 5.20
C HIS A 529 -7.29 -25.80 5.45
N ALA A 530 -7.78 -24.96 4.55
CA ALA A 530 -9.03 -24.22 4.73
C ALA A 530 -10.02 -24.52 3.60
N ALA A 531 -11.32 -24.49 3.92
CA ALA A 531 -12.34 -24.51 2.89
C ALA A 531 -12.36 -23.17 2.14
N LEU A 532 -12.57 -23.21 0.83
CA LEU A 532 -12.63 -22.01 -0.02
C LEU A 532 -13.81 -21.15 0.39
N GLY A 533 -13.65 -19.82 0.46
CA GLY A 533 -14.79 -18.91 0.66
C GLY A 533 -15.66 -18.87 -0.60
N THR A 534 -16.88 -19.43 -0.57
CA THR A 534 -17.78 -19.53 -1.75
C THR A 534 -18.92 -18.51 -1.74
N GLY A 535 -19.04 -17.72 -0.68
CA GLY A 535 -20.04 -16.66 -0.52
C GLY A 535 -19.89 -15.97 0.83
N SER A 536 -20.72 -14.97 1.10
CA SER A 536 -20.70 -14.20 2.35
C SER A 536 -20.94 -15.04 3.62
N LYS A 537 -21.47 -16.26 3.46
CA LYS A 537 -21.86 -17.19 4.54
C LYS A 537 -21.58 -18.66 4.22
N THR A 538 -20.85 -18.95 3.15
CA THR A 538 -20.66 -20.32 2.63
C THR A 538 -19.20 -20.60 2.29
N THR A 539 -18.82 -21.87 2.42
CA THR A 539 -17.51 -22.38 1.99
C THR A 539 -17.67 -23.61 1.12
N SER A 540 -16.60 -24.03 0.44
CA SER A 540 -16.56 -25.33 -0.24
C SER A 540 -16.65 -26.49 0.75
N SER A 541 -17.02 -27.68 0.27
CA SER A 541 -17.02 -28.91 1.08
C SER A 541 -15.63 -29.52 1.26
N GLY A 542 -14.74 -29.31 0.29
CA GLY A 542 -13.33 -29.68 0.35
C GLY A 542 -12.44 -28.56 0.89
N GLN A 543 -11.25 -28.92 1.38
CA GLN A 543 -10.22 -27.99 1.84
C GLN A 543 -9.08 -27.87 0.82
N VAL A 544 -8.46 -26.69 0.79
CA VAL A 544 -7.30 -26.32 -0.01
C VAL A 544 -6.20 -25.82 0.93
N TYR A 545 -4.96 -26.18 0.66
CA TYR A 545 -3.81 -25.79 1.45
C TYR A 545 -3.30 -24.38 1.07
N PHE A 546 -3.21 -23.48 2.02
CA PHE A 546 -2.59 -22.15 1.88
C PHE A 546 -1.36 -22.07 2.79
N ASP A 547 -0.23 -21.60 2.27
CA ASP A 547 1.07 -21.70 2.98
C ASP A 547 1.45 -20.43 3.76
N GLY A 548 0.73 -19.34 3.55
CA GLY A 548 0.92 -18.05 4.23
C GLY A 548 2.09 -17.20 3.71
N TYR A 549 2.83 -17.69 2.72
CA TYR A 549 3.96 -16.99 2.10
C TYR A 549 3.49 -16.02 1.01
N VAL A 550 4.37 -15.07 0.63
CA VAL A 550 4.19 -14.25 -0.58
C VAL A 550 5.14 -14.73 -1.68
N LYS A 551 4.56 -15.12 -2.81
CA LYS A 551 5.28 -15.61 -4.00
C LYS A 551 4.42 -15.44 -5.27
N ASN A 552 5.04 -15.54 -6.45
CA ASN A 552 4.36 -15.40 -7.74
C ASN A 552 3.58 -14.06 -7.90
N VAL A 553 4.15 -12.94 -7.45
CA VAL A 553 3.57 -11.59 -7.54
C VAL A 553 4.03 -10.84 -8.80
N ALA A 554 3.14 -10.12 -9.46
CA ALA A 554 3.43 -9.17 -10.54
C ALA A 554 2.59 -7.89 -10.35
N ILE A 555 3.24 -6.73 -10.19
CA ILE A 555 2.60 -5.41 -10.08
C ILE A 555 3.11 -4.56 -11.25
N VAL A 556 2.34 -4.48 -12.34
CA VAL A 556 2.84 -3.99 -13.63
C VAL A 556 1.91 -3.03 -14.40
N TYR A 557 2.51 -2.11 -15.16
CA TYR A 557 1.81 -1.13 -16.02
C TYR A 557 0.78 -0.23 -15.29
N ASN A 558 0.92 -0.05 -13.97
CA ASN A 558 -0.05 0.67 -13.15
C ASN A 558 0.28 2.17 -13.04
N TYR A 559 -0.75 2.97 -12.73
CA TYR A 559 -0.63 4.39 -12.42
C TYR A 559 -0.94 4.60 -10.94
N LEU A 560 0.09 4.81 -10.12
CA LEU A 560 0.00 4.73 -8.65
C LEU A 560 0.21 6.12 -8.02
N SER A 561 -0.87 6.73 -7.52
CA SER A 561 -0.88 8.01 -6.80
C SER A 561 -1.62 7.92 -5.44
N PRO A 562 -1.19 7.06 -4.48
CA PRO A 562 -1.66 7.11 -3.09
C PRO A 562 -1.08 8.31 -2.32
N SER A 563 -1.37 8.39 -1.01
CA SER A 563 -0.77 9.40 -0.11
C SER A 563 0.38 8.87 0.77
N ASP A 564 0.52 7.54 0.83
CA ASP A 564 1.57 6.80 1.57
C ASP A 564 2.33 5.92 0.54
N ASP A 565 2.85 4.74 0.88
CA ASP A 565 3.57 3.87 -0.08
C ASP A 565 2.85 3.61 -1.41
N ASN A 566 3.57 3.63 -2.53
CA ASN A 566 3.03 3.23 -3.84
C ASN A 566 2.86 1.70 -3.92
N VAL A 567 3.85 0.97 -3.37
CA VAL A 567 3.83 -0.49 -3.13
C VAL A 567 4.61 -0.76 -1.83
N ALA A 568 4.13 -1.61 -0.92
CA ALA A 568 4.90 -2.03 0.25
C ALA A 568 4.86 -3.54 0.51
N PHE A 569 5.97 -4.24 0.22
CA PHE A 569 6.14 -5.64 0.62
C PHE A 569 6.37 -5.74 2.13
N LYS A 570 5.43 -6.33 2.86
CA LYS A 570 5.41 -6.36 4.33
C LYS A 570 5.69 -7.78 4.85
N GLY A 571 6.86 -8.00 5.44
CA GLY A 571 7.28 -9.27 6.05
C GLY A 571 6.57 -9.64 7.37
N GLY A 572 5.47 -8.94 7.70
CA GLY A 572 4.52 -9.24 8.79
C GLY A 572 5.06 -9.14 10.22
N LEU A 573 4.16 -9.21 11.20
CA LEU A 573 4.50 -9.84 12.50
C LEU A 573 4.12 -11.33 12.51
N GLN A 574 3.21 -11.71 11.62
CA GLN A 574 2.82 -13.09 11.36
C GLN A 574 3.99 -13.79 10.65
N ASP A 575 4.34 -15.01 11.06
CA ASP A 575 5.44 -15.76 10.46
C ASP A 575 4.94 -17.11 9.93
N PRO A 576 4.84 -17.31 8.60
CA PRO A 576 4.39 -18.57 8.01
C PRO A 576 5.40 -19.72 8.15
N ARG A 577 6.62 -19.46 8.65
CA ARG A 577 7.71 -20.44 8.69
C ARG A 577 7.58 -21.40 9.88
N PRO A 578 7.74 -22.72 9.64
CA PRO A 578 8.01 -23.69 10.70
C PRO A 578 9.13 -23.21 11.62
N ALA A 579 9.04 -23.49 12.92
CA ALA A 579 10.00 -22.99 13.91
C ALA A 579 11.47 -23.34 13.60
N ALA A 580 11.71 -24.49 12.96
CA ALA A 580 13.03 -24.94 12.52
C ALA A 580 13.53 -24.29 11.21
N ALA A 581 12.65 -23.63 10.44
CA ALA A 581 12.98 -22.93 9.20
C ALA A 581 13.06 -21.40 9.37
N ARG A 582 12.69 -20.88 10.55
CA ARG A 582 13.04 -19.51 10.97
C ARG A 582 14.58 -19.40 11.10
N GLY A 583 15.11 -18.20 10.87
CA GLY A 583 16.54 -17.97 10.63
C GLY A 583 17.49 -18.31 11.78
N ALA A 584 18.79 -18.10 11.52
CA ALA A 584 19.93 -18.52 12.36
C ALA A 584 19.89 -18.12 13.85
N GLN A 585 19.01 -17.20 14.26
CA GLN A 585 18.74 -16.86 15.68
C GLN A 585 18.30 -18.07 16.53
N ASN A 586 17.75 -19.13 15.93
CA ASN A 586 17.44 -20.42 16.60
C ASN A 586 18.45 -21.54 16.32
N GLY A 587 19.61 -21.24 15.72
CA GLY A 587 20.65 -22.25 15.41
C GLY A 587 20.39 -23.11 14.17
N SER A 588 19.36 -22.80 13.38
CA SER A 588 19.10 -23.47 12.10
C SER A 588 20.24 -23.26 11.10
N THR A 589 20.62 -24.32 10.38
CA THR A 589 21.66 -24.26 9.35
C THR A 589 21.19 -23.45 8.14
N PRO A 590 22.09 -22.77 7.40
CA PRO A 590 21.70 -21.94 6.25
C PRO A 590 20.93 -22.70 5.15
N ALA A 591 21.22 -23.99 4.95
CA ALA A 591 20.51 -24.86 4.00
C ALA A 591 19.03 -25.13 4.37
N ASN A 592 18.64 -24.84 5.62
CA ASN A 592 17.32 -25.14 6.19
C ASN A 592 16.47 -23.87 6.39
N MET A 593 17.00 -22.69 6.08
CA MET A 593 16.33 -21.40 6.29
C MET A 593 15.26 -21.12 5.23
N GLN A 594 14.22 -20.40 5.64
CA GLN A 594 13.14 -19.91 4.78
C GLN A 594 12.84 -18.43 5.01
N TRP A 595 12.24 -17.81 4.00
CA TRP A 595 11.78 -16.41 3.98
C TRP A 595 10.28 -16.37 3.70
N GLY A 596 9.59 -15.43 4.35
CA GLY A 596 8.14 -15.19 4.25
C GLY A 596 7.73 -14.64 2.89
N ILE A 597 8.53 -13.72 2.36
CA ILE A 597 8.41 -13.22 0.99
C ILE A 597 9.63 -13.70 0.21
N ASP A 598 9.43 -14.51 -0.84
CA ASP A 598 10.52 -15.12 -1.59
C ASP A 598 10.16 -15.32 -3.07
N GLY A 599 10.70 -14.47 -3.95
CA GLY A 599 10.50 -14.58 -5.39
C GLY A 599 11.26 -15.72 -6.10
N ASN A 600 11.96 -16.59 -5.37
CA ASN A 600 12.45 -17.88 -5.90
C ASN A 600 11.65 -19.09 -5.38
N ARG A 601 10.71 -18.89 -4.44
CA ARG A 601 9.87 -19.98 -3.88
C ARG A 601 8.80 -20.41 -4.89
N GLY A 602 9.02 -21.54 -5.56
CA GLY A 602 8.03 -22.14 -6.44
C GLY A 602 7.62 -21.22 -7.61
N VAL A 603 8.63 -20.61 -8.26
CA VAL A 603 8.44 -19.69 -9.38
C VAL A 603 7.64 -20.34 -10.48
N SER A 604 6.56 -19.68 -10.88
CA SER A 604 5.72 -20.15 -11.97
C SER A 604 6.49 -20.19 -13.30
N SER A 605 6.27 -21.22 -14.13
CA SER A 605 6.94 -21.32 -15.44
C SER A 605 6.61 -20.15 -16.39
N ASN A 606 5.51 -19.47 -16.10
CA ASN A 606 4.93 -18.37 -16.87
C ASN A 606 5.66 -17.01 -16.72
N ARG A 607 6.80 -16.96 -16.00
CA ARG A 607 7.56 -15.72 -15.73
C ARG A 607 9.04 -16.00 -15.51
N THR A 608 9.91 -14.99 -15.56
CA THR A 608 11.35 -15.17 -15.24
C THR A 608 11.62 -15.06 -13.74
N TYR A 609 10.92 -14.14 -13.06
CA TYR A 609 11.10 -13.86 -11.64
C TYR A 609 9.78 -14.11 -10.90
N GLY A 610 9.83 -14.72 -9.70
CA GLY A 610 8.62 -14.99 -8.92
C GLY A 610 8.00 -13.73 -8.30
N ILE A 611 8.74 -12.63 -8.13
CA ILE A 611 8.19 -11.34 -7.69
C ILE A 611 8.74 -10.23 -8.59
N THR A 612 7.84 -9.56 -9.31
CA THR A 612 8.15 -8.44 -10.23
C THR A 612 7.30 -7.20 -9.93
N VAL A 613 7.93 -6.03 -9.98
CA VAL A 613 7.25 -4.72 -10.00
C VAL A 613 7.83 -3.89 -11.15
N ALA A 614 7.09 -3.71 -12.25
CA ALA A 614 7.66 -3.11 -13.47
C ALA A 614 6.70 -2.28 -14.34
N HIS A 615 7.26 -1.35 -15.12
CA HIS A 615 6.51 -0.45 -16.02
C HIS A 615 5.46 0.43 -15.31
N ASN A 616 5.59 0.66 -14.01
CA ASN A 616 4.63 1.48 -13.26
C ASN A 616 5.01 2.97 -13.32
N HIS A 617 4.00 3.81 -13.47
CA HIS A 617 4.10 5.25 -13.25
C HIS A 617 3.66 5.55 -11.82
N ASN A 618 4.66 5.73 -10.95
CA ASN A 618 4.47 6.16 -9.57
C ASN A 618 4.43 7.68 -9.56
N TYR A 619 3.36 8.26 -9.05
CA TYR A 619 3.28 9.69 -8.80
C TYR A 619 3.46 9.87 -7.29
N ASN A 620 2.74 10.84 -6.73
CA ASN A 620 2.54 11.03 -5.29
C ASN A 620 2.55 9.71 -4.51
N GLY A 621 3.29 9.72 -3.40
CA GLY A 621 3.38 8.59 -2.47
C GLY A 621 4.76 8.54 -1.80
N HIS A 622 4.97 7.49 -1.01
CA HIS A 622 6.23 7.23 -0.29
C HIS A 622 7.02 6.06 -0.90
N GLY A 623 6.84 5.84 -2.20
CA GLY A 623 7.76 5.08 -3.04
C GLY A 623 7.44 3.59 -3.18
N LEU A 624 8.37 2.88 -3.81
CA LEU A 624 8.39 1.42 -3.88
C LEU A 624 9.17 0.89 -2.68
N SER A 625 8.44 0.35 -1.70
CA SER A 625 8.90 0.01 -0.36
C SER A 625 9.01 -1.50 -0.08
N ILE A 626 9.96 -1.82 0.79
CA ILE A 626 9.98 -3.04 1.61
C ILE A 626 9.91 -2.63 3.09
N GLY A 627 9.06 -3.32 3.86
CA GLY A 627 8.85 -3.08 5.30
C GLY A 627 7.75 -2.04 5.62
N SER A 628 7.66 -1.50 6.84
CA SER A 628 8.61 -1.63 7.95
C SER A 628 8.68 -2.97 8.70
N PRO A 629 7.65 -3.85 8.76
CA PRO A 629 7.85 -5.18 9.33
C PRO A 629 8.60 -6.07 8.34
N THR A 630 9.71 -6.66 8.77
CA THR A 630 10.57 -7.54 7.93
C THR A 630 10.80 -8.92 8.57
N ASN A 631 9.99 -9.25 9.59
CA ASN A 631 10.17 -10.35 10.53
C ASN A 631 10.29 -11.74 9.88
N ALA A 632 9.41 -12.04 8.93
CA ALA A 632 9.43 -13.31 8.20
C ALA A 632 10.59 -13.40 7.17
N GLY A 633 11.30 -12.30 6.91
CA GLY A 633 12.32 -12.17 5.87
C GLY A 633 11.72 -11.92 4.47
N VAL A 634 12.42 -11.11 3.66
CA VAL A 634 11.97 -10.64 2.34
C VAL A 634 13.10 -10.74 1.33
N ARG A 635 12.93 -11.54 0.25
CA ARG A 635 13.99 -11.71 -0.75
C ARG A 635 13.55 -11.99 -2.19
N ASN A 636 14.52 -11.89 -3.10
CA ASN A 636 14.40 -12.24 -4.52
C ASN A 636 13.31 -11.41 -5.24
N ILE A 637 13.34 -10.08 -5.06
CA ILE A 637 12.36 -9.15 -5.64
C ILE A 637 13.00 -8.34 -6.77
N HIS A 638 12.33 -8.28 -7.92
CA HIS A 638 12.80 -7.57 -9.11
C HIS A 638 11.92 -6.36 -9.42
N PHE A 639 12.45 -5.16 -9.17
CA PHE A 639 11.89 -3.89 -9.59
C PHE A 639 12.61 -3.43 -10.88
N TYR A 640 11.92 -3.17 -11.98
CA TYR A 640 12.57 -2.68 -13.20
C TYR A 640 11.66 -1.79 -14.06
N ASP A 641 12.25 -0.87 -14.84
CA ASP A 641 11.54 0.11 -15.67
C ASP A 641 10.39 0.84 -14.93
N ASN A 642 10.68 1.41 -13.76
CA ASN A 642 9.68 2.17 -12.99
C ASN A 642 9.94 3.69 -13.05
N TYR A 643 8.86 4.46 -13.21
CA TYR A 643 8.89 5.91 -13.32
C TYR A 643 8.36 6.54 -12.04
N PHE A 644 8.97 7.64 -11.61
CA PHE A 644 8.56 8.41 -10.44
C PHE A 644 8.37 9.88 -10.81
N ASP A 645 7.13 10.33 -10.98
CA ASP A 645 6.75 11.67 -11.43
C ASP A 645 6.01 12.41 -10.31
N ASN A 646 6.78 13.03 -9.43
CA ASN A 646 6.29 13.60 -8.17
C ASN A 646 6.40 15.14 -8.14
N ILE A 647 5.75 15.75 -7.14
CA ILE A 647 5.56 17.21 -7.07
C ILE A 647 6.62 18.00 -6.28
N TYR A 648 7.63 17.34 -5.69
CA TYR A 648 8.62 18.05 -4.84
C TYR A 648 9.54 18.94 -5.68
N ASP A 649 9.53 20.25 -5.42
CA ASP A 649 10.33 21.22 -6.18
C ASP A 649 11.73 21.50 -5.60
N GLY A 650 12.12 20.83 -4.50
CA GLY A 650 13.41 21.03 -3.85
C GLY A 650 13.55 22.31 -3.01
N THR A 651 12.57 23.23 -3.07
CA THR A 651 12.63 24.56 -2.43
C THR A 651 11.43 24.91 -1.57
N ASN A 652 10.26 24.34 -1.87
CA ASN A 652 9.00 24.64 -1.23
C ASN A 652 8.57 23.48 -0.33
N SER A 653 8.51 23.73 0.98
CA SER A 653 8.02 22.76 1.95
C SER A 653 6.56 22.37 1.71
N SER A 654 5.73 23.18 1.06
CA SER A 654 4.36 22.81 0.65
C SER A 654 4.30 21.68 -0.39
N THR A 655 5.44 21.24 -0.90
CA THR A 655 5.61 20.04 -1.75
C THR A 655 6.37 18.90 -1.03
N ASP A 656 6.89 19.15 0.17
CA ASP A 656 7.63 18.21 1.02
C ASP A 656 6.66 17.29 1.80
N MET A 657 5.93 16.46 1.06
CA MET A 657 4.94 15.55 1.65
C MET A 657 5.56 14.22 2.16
N GLY A 658 6.89 14.20 2.39
CA GLY A 658 7.64 12.98 2.71
C GLY A 658 7.82 12.04 1.51
N ILE A 659 7.87 12.58 0.29
CA ILE A 659 7.90 11.83 -0.97
C ILE A 659 9.22 11.05 -1.13
N VAL A 660 9.11 9.75 -1.44
CA VAL A 660 10.26 8.83 -1.55
C VAL A 660 10.26 8.09 -2.89
N GLY A 661 11.46 7.74 -3.41
CA GLY A 661 11.64 6.90 -4.59
C GLY A 661 11.68 5.41 -4.25
N LEU A 662 12.87 4.89 -3.97
CA LEU A 662 13.09 3.48 -3.60
C LEU A 662 13.38 3.36 -2.12
N ARG A 663 12.69 2.46 -1.42
CA ARG A 663 12.76 2.35 0.04
C ARG A 663 12.88 0.91 0.56
N ILE A 664 13.78 0.69 1.50
CA ILE A 664 13.78 -0.47 2.40
C ILE A 664 13.85 0.08 3.83
N LYS A 665 12.80 -0.15 4.61
CA LYS A 665 12.62 0.39 5.96
C LYS A 665 12.44 -0.74 6.96
N SER A 666 13.01 -0.62 8.15
CA SER A 666 12.74 -1.50 9.30
C SER A 666 12.99 -0.78 10.63
N GLY A 667 12.40 -1.31 11.70
CA GLY A 667 12.70 -0.91 13.08
C GLY A 667 13.67 -1.86 13.77
N GLN A 668 14.21 -1.42 14.92
CA GLN A 668 15.30 -2.12 15.62
C GLN A 668 14.93 -3.51 16.18
N ALA A 669 13.64 -3.83 16.34
CA ALA A 669 13.17 -5.16 16.80
C ALA A 669 12.25 -5.88 15.80
N ARG A 670 11.79 -5.19 14.73
CA ARG A 670 10.96 -5.72 13.65
C ARG A 670 11.75 -5.95 12.35
N GLY A 671 13.05 -6.18 12.54
CA GLY A 671 14.00 -6.58 11.52
C GLY A 671 13.82 -8.03 11.06
N GLY A 672 14.90 -8.63 10.59
CA GLY A 672 14.87 -9.83 9.77
C GLY A 672 15.78 -9.66 8.55
N ASP A 673 15.84 -10.71 7.73
CA ASP A 673 16.66 -10.73 6.52
C ASP A 673 15.97 -10.04 5.35
N VAL A 674 16.62 -9.05 4.74
CA VAL A 674 16.23 -8.47 3.45
C VAL A 674 17.39 -8.63 2.48
N SER A 675 17.27 -9.57 1.55
CA SER A 675 18.36 -10.01 0.69
C SER A 675 17.93 -10.19 -0.77
N ASN A 676 18.88 -10.17 -1.72
CA ASN A 676 18.62 -10.33 -3.17
C ASN A 676 17.49 -9.42 -3.69
N ILE A 677 17.63 -8.11 -3.50
CA ILE A 677 16.68 -7.12 -4.03
C ILE A 677 17.33 -6.43 -5.23
N TYR A 678 16.62 -6.40 -6.36
CA TYR A 678 17.13 -5.87 -7.62
C TYR A 678 16.27 -4.69 -8.07
N TYR A 679 16.89 -3.53 -8.26
CA TYR A 679 16.31 -2.34 -8.88
C TYR A 679 17.06 -2.07 -10.20
N ASP A 680 16.44 -2.29 -11.36
CA ASP A 680 17.09 -2.15 -12.68
C ASP A 680 16.27 -1.30 -13.66
N GLY A 681 16.60 -0.01 -13.78
CA GLY A 681 15.81 0.94 -14.56
C GLY A 681 14.83 1.68 -13.66
N ALA A 682 15.21 2.89 -13.24
CA ALA A 682 14.29 3.81 -12.59
C ALA A 682 14.58 5.27 -12.96
N CYS A 683 13.58 5.95 -13.53
CA CYS A 683 13.63 7.38 -13.85
C CYS A 683 12.84 8.14 -12.76
N MET A 684 13.49 9.04 -12.03
CA MET A 684 12.87 9.73 -10.89
C MET A 684 12.99 11.24 -11.02
N ARG A 685 11.87 11.96 -10.91
CA ARG A 685 11.86 13.43 -10.84
C ARG A 685 10.85 13.94 -9.80
N GLY A 686 11.20 15.05 -9.17
CA GLY A 686 10.36 15.67 -8.15
C GLY A 686 10.13 14.79 -6.91
N VAL A 687 11.09 13.92 -6.62
CA VAL A 687 11.14 13.07 -5.43
C VAL A 687 12.05 13.74 -4.40
N LYS A 688 11.65 13.78 -3.13
CA LYS A 688 12.49 14.32 -2.08
C LYS A 688 13.57 13.33 -1.66
N ASP A 689 13.18 12.15 -1.20
CA ASP A 689 14.13 11.16 -0.69
C ASP A 689 14.29 10.05 -1.75
N PHE A 690 15.24 10.21 -2.67
CA PHE A 690 15.36 9.32 -3.85
C PHE A 690 15.62 7.86 -3.45
N LEU A 691 16.53 7.65 -2.49
CA LEU A 691 16.94 6.33 -1.99
C LEU A 691 16.91 6.32 -0.46
N VAL A 692 16.15 5.40 0.15
CA VAL A 692 15.99 5.29 1.60
C VAL A 692 16.18 3.85 2.07
N PHE A 693 17.37 3.53 2.57
CA PHE A 693 17.70 2.24 3.17
C PHE A 693 17.96 2.43 4.68
N ASP A 694 17.00 2.02 5.50
CA ASP A 694 16.85 2.52 6.87
C ASP A 694 16.48 1.44 7.90
N MET A 695 17.43 1.08 8.77
CA MET A 695 17.22 0.16 9.90
C MET A 695 16.74 0.87 11.18
N TYR A 696 16.55 2.19 11.13
CA TYR A 696 16.10 3.05 12.23
C TYR A 696 14.78 3.77 11.88
N TYR A 697 13.95 3.17 11.03
CA TYR A 697 12.66 3.75 10.61
C TYR A 697 11.71 3.89 11.81
N THR A 698 11.73 2.92 12.73
CA THR A 698 11.08 3.02 14.05
C THR A 698 12.06 2.67 15.17
N GLY A 699 12.00 3.42 16.27
CA GLY A 699 12.87 3.26 17.44
C GLY A 699 12.38 2.18 18.42
N PRO A 700 13.21 1.76 19.39
CA PRO A 700 12.91 0.60 20.23
C PRO A 700 11.65 0.73 21.08
N SER A 701 11.28 1.95 21.47
CA SER A 701 10.03 2.22 22.18
C SER A 701 8.79 1.97 21.31
N ALA A 702 8.88 2.12 19.98
CA ALA A 702 7.82 1.78 19.04
C ALA A 702 7.80 0.30 18.63
N ASP A 703 8.78 -0.47 19.11
CA ASP A 703 9.07 -1.84 18.69
C ASP A 703 9.34 -2.81 19.90
N PRO A 704 8.74 -2.70 21.11
CA PRO A 704 9.09 -3.58 22.24
C PRO A 704 8.92 -5.10 21.99
N ILE A 705 9.91 -5.86 22.45
CA ILE A 705 10.14 -7.32 22.31
C ILE A 705 8.88 -8.21 22.42
N SER A 706 7.91 -7.82 23.25
CA SER A 706 6.63 -8.52 23.41
C SER A 706 5.83 -8.71 22.11
N TYR A 707 6.12 -7.91 21.07
CA TYR A 707 5.44 -7.93 19.77
C TYR A 707 5.33 -9.30 19.09
N THR A 708 6.36 -10.15 19.21
CA THR A 708 6.56 -11.25 18.26
C THR A 708 6.48 -12.65 18.88
N GLY A 709 6.85 -12.80 20.16
CA GLY A 709 7.21 -14.12 20.72
C GLY A 709 8.45 -14.77 20.05
N LEU A 710 9.12 -14.06 19.14
CA LEU A 710 10.32 -14.50 18.41
C LEU A 710 11.61 -13.84 18.94
N GLY A 711 11.50 -12.86 19.86
CA GLY A 711 12.61 -12.07 20.39
C GLY A 711 12.97 -10.86 19.50
N TRP A 712 14.17 -10.32 19.71
CA TRP A 712 14.73 -9.24 18.89
C TRP A 712 15.06 -9.75 17.48
N LEU A 713 14.28 -9.35 16.49
CA LEU A 713 14.65 -9.57 15.08
C LEU A 713 15.46 -8.37 14.61
N ILE A 714 16.77 -8.60 14.47
CA ILE A 714 17.76 -7.60 14.02
C ILE A 714 17.61 -7.41 12.51
N PRO A 715 17.46 -6.18 11.99
CA PRO A 715 17.41 -5.94 10.53
C PRO A 715 18.77 -6.22 9.87
N SER A 716 18.75 -6.97 8.76
CA SER A 716 19.92 -7.34 7.95
C SER A 716 19.61 -7.04 6.49
N PHE A 717 20.27 -6.04 5.89
CA PHE A 717 20.03 -5.61 4.51
C PHE A 717 21.31 -5.83 3.68
N HIS A 718 21.34 -6.83 2.80
CA HIS A 718 22.49 -7.10 1.93
C HIS A 718 22.05 -7.65 0.57
N ASP A 719 23.00 -7.85 -0.35
CA ASP A 719 22.72 -8.30 -1.73
C ASP A 719 21.66 -7.41 -2.43
N ILE A 720 21.66 -6.12 -2.11
CA ILE A 720 20.79 -5.11 -2.71
C ILE A 720 21.51 -4.51 -3.91
N ASN A 721 20.92 -4.63 -5.09
CA ASN A 721 21.54 -4.27 -6.37
C ASN A 721 20.75 -3.15 -7.03
N LEU A 722 21.41 -2.02 -7.30
CA LEU A 722 20.84 -0.85 -7.95
C LEU A 722 21.54 -0.66 -9.30
N SER A 723 20.76 -0.68 -10.38
CA SER A 723 21.23 -0.59 -11.76
C SER A 723 20.39 0.38 -12.58
N ASN A 724 21.04 1.19 -13.42
CA ASN A 724 20.37 2.05 -14.40
C ASN A 724 19.32 2.97 -13.74
N ILE A 725 19.72 3.73 -12.72
CA ILE A 725 18.87 4.66 -11.99
C ILE A 725 19.27 6.09 -12.32
N ARG A 726 18.29 6.96 -12.56
CA ARG A 726 18.49 8.38 -12.83
C ARG A 726 17.60 9.26 -11.96
N MET A 727 18.23 10.15 -11.20
CA MET A 727 17.61 11.12 -10.31
C MET A 727 17.66 12.50 -11.00
N MET A 728 16.49 13.13 -11.20
CA MET A 728 16.32 14.26 -12.11
C MET A 728 15.59 15.44 -11.45
N ASN A 729 15.95 16.65 -11.87
CA ASN A 729 15.23 17.87 -11.52
C ASN A 729 13.95 18.01 -12.35
N ILE A 730 12.90 18.63 -11.80
CA ILE A 730 11.60 18.77 -12.47
C ILE A 730 11.63 19.79 -13.62
N PRO A 731 10.84 19.61 -14.69
CA PRO A 731 10.85 20.51 -15.84
C PRO A 731 10.61 21.99 -15.50
N ALA A 732 9.78 22.28 -14.50
CA ALA A 732 9.49 23.65 -14.05
C ALA A 732 10.73 24.35 -13.46
N ASN A 733 11.55 23.62 -12.69
CA ASN A 733 12.81 24.13 -12.14
C ASN A 733 13.86 24.30 -13.24
N LYS A 734 14.00 23.33 -14.16
CA LYS A 734 14.89 23.43 -15.31
C LYS A 734 14.58 24.68 -16.14
N ALA A 735 13.30 24.93 -16.42
CA ALA A 735 12.83 26.13 -17.12
C ALA A 735 13.05 27.44 -16.33
N ALA A 736 13.06 27.39 -15.00
CA ALA A 736 13.32 28.52 -14.12
C ALA A 736 14.82 28.75 -13.79
N GLY A 737 15.73 27.92 -14.33
CA GLY A 737 17.16 27.97 -13.99
C GLY A 737 17.47 27.58 -12.54
N LYS A 738 16.57 26.87 -11.86
CA LYS A 738 16.73 26.39 -10.49
C LYS A 738 17.30 24.97 -10.47
N ALA A 739 18.23 24.71 -9.57
CA ALA A 739 18.56 23.35 -9.19
C ALA A 739 17.37 22.67 -8.49
N GLY A 740 17.19 21.37 -8.72
CA GLY A 740 16.34 20.52 -7.90
C GLY A 740 17.05 20.13 -6.62
N GLY A 741 16.31 19.56 -5.67
CA GLY A 741 16.86 19.03 -4.43
C GLY A 741 16.39 17.60 -4.18
N GLY A 742 17.18 16.82 -3.44
CA GLY A 742 16.76 15.55 -2.88
C GLY A 742 17.78 14.95 -1.92
N ASN A 743 17.46 13.83 -1.29
CA ASN A 743 18.33 13.17 -0.31
C ASN A 743 18.56 11.69 -0.61
N LEU A 744 19.70 11.19 -0.14
CA LEU A 744 20.03 9.77 -0.01
C LEU A 744 20.14 9.43 1.49
N THR A 745 19.46 8.36 1.92
CA THR A 745 19.45 7.86 3.30
C THR A 745 19.99 6.44 3.37
N PHE A 746 21.10 6.24 4.09
CA PHE A 746 21.69 4.93 4.36
C PHE A 746 21.96 4.80 5.87
N ARG A 747 21.12 4.08 6.61
CA ARG A 747 21.17 4.00 8.09
C ARG A 747 21.22 2.56 8.57
N GLY A 748 22.40 1.93 8.47
CA GLY A 748 22.68 0.60 9.02
C GLY A 748 22.80 0.60 10.55
N LEU A 749 22.41 -0.50 11.18
CA LEU A 749 22.30 -0.65 12.64
C LEU A 749 23.68 -0.67 13.33
N HIS A 750 23.85 0.14 14.38
CA HIS A 750 25.00 0.05 15.29
C HIS A 750 24.79 -1.05 16.33
N ALA A 751 25.87 -1.68 16.81
CA ALA A 751 25.81 -2.63 17.91
C ALA A 751 25.34 -1.94 19.20
N ASP A 752 24.50 -2.59 20.00
CA ASP A 752 24.02 -2.05 21.27
C ASP A 752 23.89 -3.15 22.31
N THR A 753 24.75 -3.12 23.32
CA THR A 753 24.76 -4.09 24.42
C THR A 753 23.48 -4.03 25.26
N SER A 754 22.76 -2.90 25.25
CA SER A 754 21.46 -2.73 25.93
C SER A 754 20.35 -3.60 25.32
N PHE A 755 20.48 -3.92 24.02
CA PHE A 755 19.50 -4.69 23.25
C PHE A 755 20.08 -6.01 22.72
N ALA A 756 21.30 -6.37 23.15
CA ALA A 756 22.05 -7.56 22.73
C ALA A 756 22.23 -7.72 21.20
N ASN A 757 22.13 -6.64 20.43
CA ASN A 757 22.24 -6.70 18.97
C ASN A 757 23.68 -6.46 18.50
N THR A 758 24.10 -7.24 17.49
CA THR A 758 25.31 -6.97 16.72
C THR A 758 25.13 -5.78 15.79
N GLN A 759 26.24 -5.24 15.28
CA GLN A 759 26.23 -4.27 14.19
C GLN A 759 25.67 -4.93 12.91
N SER A 760 24.88 -4.18 12.14
CA SER A 760 24.35 -4.60 10.85
C SER A 760 24.67 -3.53 9.81
N VAL A 761 25.52 -3.87 8.85
CA VAL A 761 26.00 -2.96 7.81
C VAL A 761 25.18 -3.18 6.56
N ILE A 762 24.56 -2.14 6.02
CA ILE A 762 23.81 -2.24 4.75
C ILE A 762 24.81 -2.53 3.63
N GLN A 763 24.57 -3.53 2.79
CA GLN A 763 25.42 -3.82 1.63
C GLN A 763 24.68 -3.52 0.33
N LEU A 764 25.14 -2.49 -0.40
CA LEU A 764 24.58 -2.06 -1.68
C LEU A 764 25.61 -2.21 -2.80
N ASN A 765 25.16 -2.69 -3.96
CA ASN A 765 25.89 -2.65 -5.23
C ASN A 765 25.22 -1.60 -6.14
N MET A 766 25.98 -0.69 -6.76
CA MET A 766 25.47 0.38 -7.63
C MET A 766 26.17 0.38 -8.99
N ASN A 767 25.43 0.48 -10.09
CA ASN A 767 25.97 0.48 -11.47
C ASN A 767 25.07 1.35 -12.38
N ASN A 768 25.63 2.29 -13.14
CA ASN A 768 24.84 3.28 -13.89
C ASN A 768 23.79 4.00 -12.99
N VAL A 769 24.20 4.45 -11.80
CA VAL A 769 23.34 5.17 -10.84
C VAL A 769 23.77 6.64 -10.82
N VAL A 770 22.94 7.52 -11.38
CA VAL A 770 23.32 8.92 -11.63
C VAL A 770 22.26 9.91 -11.13
N ALA A 771 22.73 11.10 -10.75
CA ALA A 771 21.90 12.30 -10.63
C ALA A 771 22.24 13.27 -11.77
N ASP A 772 21.23 13.87 -12.40
CA ASP A 772 21.44 15.00 -13.32
C ASP A 772 22.24 16.10 -12.57
N ASN A 773 23.16 16.78 -13.26
CA ASN A 773 24.05 17.77 -12.63
C ASN A 773 23.34 19.03 -12.09
N ASP A 774 22.04 19.17 -12.34
CA ASP A 774 21.17 20.20 -11.78
C ASP A 774 20.32 19.71 -10.59
N VAL A 775 20.65 18.55 -10.00
CA VAL A 775 20.07 18.04 -8.75
C VAL A 775 21.08 18.17 -7.59
N ALA A 776 20.76 19.01 -6.61
CA ALA A 776 21.51 19.09 -5.37
C ALA A 776 21.12 17.93 -4.44
N LEU A 777 21.97 16.90 -4.35
CA LEU A 777 21.77 15.76 -3.45
C LEU A 777 22.42 15.97 -2.08
N GLY A 778 21.61 15.86 -1.02
CA GLY A 778 22.06 15.70 0.35
C GLY A 778 22.25 14.22 0.72
N ILE A 779 23.23 13.92 1.58
CA ILE A 779 23.33 12.61 2.24
C ILE A 779 22.99 12.83 3.73
N SER A 780 21.80 12.40 4.13
CA SER A 780 21.21 12.78 5.43
C SER A 780 21.77 11.94 6.59
N ASN A 781 22.63 12.57 7.41
CA ASN A 781 23.42 11.90 8.44
C ASN A 781 22.67 11.72 9.78
N LEU A 782 21.98 10.58 9.92
CA LEU A 782 21.58 9.84 11.14
C LEU A 782 21.13 10.58 12.43
N SER A 783 20.63 11.82 12.37
CA SER A 783 20.36 12.61 13.57
C SER A 783 18.99 13.33 13.60
N LYS A 784 17.90 12.61 13.28
CA LYS A 784 16.63 12.89 13.98
C LYS A 784 16.87 12.55 15.44
N GLY A 785 16.86 13.57 16.30
CA GLY A 785 17.49 13.50 17.62
C GLY A 785 16.97 12.37 18.51
N VAL A 786 17.79 11.34 18.72
CA VAL A 786 17.71 10.53 19.93
C VAL A 786 18.14 11.44 21.08
N VAL A 787 17.16 12.07 21.72
CA VAL A 787 17.34 12.72 23.02
C VAL A 787 17.92 11.66 23.97
N ASN A 788 18.93 12.02 24.76
CA ASN A 788 19.49 11.14 25.78
C ASN A 788 18.40 10.77 26.81
N ILE A 789 17.78 9.61 26.62
CA ILE A 789 16.80 9.02 27.54
C ILE A 789 17.30 7.61 27.88
N GLY A 790 17.95 7.50 29.05
CA GLY A 790 18.14 6.19 29.70
C GLY A 790 19.37 5.38 29.33
N SER A 791 20.49 6.00 28.93
CA SER A 791 21.79 5.38 29.26
C SER A 791 21.97 5.47 30.78
N THR A 792 22.11 4.33 31.44
CA THR A 792 22.61 4.22 32.82
C THR A 792 24.11 3.90 32.87
N ASP A 793 24.77 3.78 31.71
CA ASP A 793 26.21 3.50 31.58
C ASP A 793 27.08 4.76 31.36
N GLY A 794 26.45 5.91 31.08
CA GLY A 794 27.14 7.19 30.83
C GLY A 794 27.81 7.32 29.47
N SER A 795 27.60 6.40 28.52
CA SER A 795 28.24 6.43 27.21
C SER A 795 27.63 7.49 26.26
N SER A 796 28.48 8.33 25.69
CA SER A 796 28.10 9.48 24.86
C SER A 796 28.24 9.24 23.35
N GLN A 797 28.07 7.99 22.89
CA GLN A 797 28.36 7.63 21.50
C GLN A 797 27.22 7.96 20.53
N SER A 798 27.51 8.83 19.57
CA SER A 798 26.71 9.04 18.36
C SER A 798 26.58 7.73 17.57
N LYS A 799 25.36 7.22 17.37
CA LYS A 799 25.13 5.98 16.60
C LYS A 799 25.36 6.24 15.11
N ALA A 800 26.57 5.91 14.65
CA ALA A 800 27.09 6.18 13.31
C ALA A 800 26.42 5.32 12.22
N ALA A 801 26.31 5.87 11.01
CA ALA A 801 25.76 5.17 9.85
C ALA A 801 26.82 4.25 9.26
N ASN A 802 26.45 2.98 9.02
CA ASN A 802 27.35 1.96 8.49
C ASN A 802 26.72 1.33 7.25
N ALA A 803 27.29 1.62 6.08
CA ALA A 803 26.90 0.98 4.83
C ALA A 803 28.11 0.81 3.91
N THR A 804 28.15 -0.32 3.20
CA THR A 804 29.15 -0.61 2.16
C THR A 804 28.51 -0.32 0.82
N LEU A 805 29.15 0.54 0.02
CA LEU A 805 28.76 0.92 -1.32
C LEU A 805 29.77 0.34 -2.31
N ASN A 806 29.43 -0.77 -2.94
CA ASN A 806 30.22 -1.33 -4.03
C ASN A 806 29.81 -0.63 -5.33
N LEU A 807 30.70 0.20 -5.87
CA LEU A 807 30.48 0.94 -7.11
C LEU A 807 31.02 0.10 -8.28
N GLY A 808 30.12 -0.27 -9.19
CA GLY A 808 30.44 -0.66 -10.54
C GLY A 808 30.67 0.57 -11.42
N ALA A 809 30.58 0.38 -12.74
CA ALA A 809 30.76 1.47 -13.70
C ALA A 809 29.72 2.60 -13.49
N ASN A 810 30.15 3.84 -13.80
CA ASN A 810 29.28 4.98 -14.03
C ASN A 810 28.35 5.35 -12.84
N VAL A 811 28.89 5.85 -11.73
CA VAL A 811 28.08 6.19 -10.54
C VAL A 811 28.36 7.61 -10.05
N SER A 812 27.58 8.58 -10.54
CA SER A 812 27.72 10.00 -10.22
C SER A 812 26.57 10.51 -9.34
N LEU A 813 26.83 10.69 -8.04
CA LEU A 813 25.81 11.00 -7.03
C LEU A 813 25.82 12.47 -6.55
N ILE A 814 26.76 13.30 -7.01
CA ILE A 814 26.88 14.73 -6.57
C ILE A 814 27.33 15.66 -7.72
N GLY A 815 27.20 15.24 -8.98
CA GLY A 815 27.68 16.00 -10.15
C GLY A 815 29.20 16.21 -10.23
N GLN A 816 29.96 15.60 -9.32
CA GLN A 816 31.42 15.49 -9.34
C GLN A 816 31.79 14.00 -9.26
N SER A 817 32.87 13.61 -9.93
CA SER A 817 33.40 12.25 -9.87
C SER A 817 33.99 11.95 -8.50
N PHE A 818 33.76 10.74 -7.99
CA PHE A 818 34.38 10.28 -6.76
C PHE A 818 35.87 9.98 -7.01
N ALA A 819 36.74 10.94 -6.70
CA ALA A 819 38.16 10.88 -7.00
C ALA A 819 38.83 9.58 -6.49
N HIS A 820 39.63 8.94 -7.36
CA HIS A 820 40.24 7.63 -7.12
C HIS A 820 41.01 7.56 -5.78
N GLY A 821 40.40 6.95 -4.77
CA GLY A 821 40.99 6.78 -3.44
C GLY A 821 40.44 5.53 -2.76
N THR A 822 41.22 4.45 -2.77
CA THR A 822 40.85 3.17 -2.15
C THR A 822 40.62 3.34 -0.65
N GLY A 823 39.38 3.12 -0.17
CA GLY A 823 39.04 3.13 1.25
C GLY A 823 38.73 4.52 1.85
N GLY A 824 38.25 5.47 1.05
CA GLY A 824 37.83 6.78 1.56
C GLY A 824 36.53 6.74 2.39
N ILE A 825 36.60 7.14 3.67
CA ILE A 825 35.42 7.49 4.48
C ILE A 825 34.84 8.81 3.93
N LEU A 826 33.56 8.83 3.57
CA LEU A 826 32.87 10.04 3.11
C LEU A 826 32.61 11.03 4.26
N THR A 827 33.61 11.85 4.56
CA THR A 827 33.45 13.07 5.37
C THR A 827 32.94 14.21 4.48
N ASN A 828 31.94 14.96 4.95
CA ASN A 828 31.42 16.12 4.23
C ASN A 828 32.44 17.27 4.30
N THR A 829 33.14 17.53 3.18
CA THR A 829 34.18 18.58 3.09
C THR A 829 34.03 19.47 1.86
N SER A 830 32.97 20.28 1.83
CA SER A 830 32.94 21.52 1.04
C SER A 830 32.23 22.64 1.83
N GLY A 831 32.81 23.83 2.00
CA GLY A 831 34.19 24.25 1.74
C GLY A 831 34.49 25.59 2.43
N GLY A 832 35.78 25.92 2.61
CA GLY A 832 36.21 27.16 3.27
C GLY A 832 36.85 26.95 4.65
N ALA A 833 37.58 27.97 5.12
CA ALA A 833 38.45 27.86 6.30
C ALA A 833 37.67 27.96 7.63
N GLY A 834 37.17 26.82 8.14
CA GLY A 834 36.56 26.71 9.46
C GLY A 834 36.88 25.37 10.12
N LYS A 835 37.63 25.38 11.24
CA LYS A 835 37.85 24.16 12.05
C LYS A 835 36.56 23.79 12.81
N TYR A 836 36.01 22.61 12.53
CA TYR A 836 35.08 21.94 13.43
C TYR A 836 35.80 20.83 14.19
N THR A 837 36.06 21.06 15.49
CA THR A 837 36.58 20.04 16.41
C THR A 837 35.44 19.39 17.17
N ALA A 838 34.86 18.33 16.60
CA ALA A 838 33.92 17.44 17.26
C ALA A 838 34.19 16.00 16.82
N THR A 839 34.26 15.05 17.75
CA THR A 839 34.79 13.69 17.54
C THR A 839 33.72 12.60 17.33
N THR A 840 32.45 12.97 17.21
CA THR A 840 31.30 12.06 17.38
C THR A 840 30.17 12.32 16.38
N ASN A 841 30.37 12.06 15.08
CA ASN A 841 29.31 11.96 14.06
C ASN A 841 29.81 11.44 12.68
N THR A 842 30.70 10.44 12.68
CA THR A 842 31.31 9.91 11.43
C THR A 842 30.32 9.05 10.64
N LEU A 843 30.18 9.33 9.35
CA LEU A 843 29.43 8.52 8.38
C LEU A 843 30.38 7.45 7.80
N ASN A 844 30.25 6.21 8.25
CA ASN A 844 31.07 5.09 7.80
C ASN A 844 30.49 4.50 6.49
N LEU A 845 30.72 5.21 5.39
CA LEU A 845 30.52 4.67 4.05
C LEU A 845 31.84 4.08 3.54
N THR A 846 31.85 2.77 3.29
CA THR A 846 32.97 2.09 2.64
C THR A 846 32.69 2.02 1.14
N VAL A 847 33.43 2.79 0.34
CA VAL A 847 33.35 2.78 -1.12
C VAL A 847 34.37 1.77 -1.69
N ASN A 848 33.89 0.76 -2.41
CA ASN A 848 34.70 -0.21 -3.13
C ASN A 848 34.49 -0.06 -4.64
N GLY A 849 35.57 0.08 -5.41
CA GLY A 849 35.50 0.34 -6.86
C GLY A 849 35.92 1.77 -7.20
N SER A 850 35.62 2.19 -8.42
CA SER A 850 35.82 3.56 -8.90
C SER A 850 34.58 4.02 -9.64
N ASP A 851 34.26 5.30 -9.51
CA ASP A 851 33.47 5.95 -10.55
C ASP A 851 34.33 6.05 -11.82
N ASP A 852 33.72 5.79 -12.97
CA ASP A 852 34.33 5.82 -14.32
C ASP A 852 33.68 6.95 -15.16
N ALA A 853 32.93 7.85 -14.51
CA ALA A 853 32.14 8.90 -15.14
C ALA A 853 33.01 9.98 -15.81
N GLY A 854 33.35 9.73 -17.06
CA GLY A 854 34.07 10.66 -17.92
C GLY A 854 35.58 10.68 -17.69
N ALA A 855 36.31 11.22 -18.65
CA ALA A 855 37.71 11.57 -18.44
C ALA A 855 37.82 12.71 -17.40
N ALA A 856 39.00 12.93 -16.82
CA ALA A 856 39.23 13.92 -15.74
C ALA A 856 39.02 15.40 -16.13
N ASN A 857 38.43 15.67 -17.31
CA ASN A 857 38.01 16.96 -17.83
C ASN A 857 36.51 17.01 -18.21
N ASP A 858 35.73 15.97 -17.93
CA ASP A 858 34.27 15.99 -18.13
C ASP A 858 33.62 16.91 -17.09
N THR A 859 32.80 17.85 -17.57
CA THR A 859 32.09 18.85 -16.76
C THR A 859 30.61 18.50 -16.55
N ASN A 860 30.11 17.43 -17.17
CA ASN A 860 28.79 16.86 -16.89
C ASN A 860 28.81 15.31 -17.02
N PRO A 861 29.54 14.61 -16.13
CA PRO A 861 29.63 13.15 -16.13
C PRO A 861 28.28 12.42 -16.22
N ALA A 862 27.24 12.93 -15.55
CA ALA A 862 25.90 12.36 -15.59
C ALA A 862 25.29 12.38 -17.00
N ALA A 863 25.39 13.50 -17.72
CA ALA A 863 24.90 13.59 -19.09
C ALA A 863 25.68 12.68 -20.05
N THR A 864 27.00 12.54 -19.85
CA THR A 864 27.84 11.59 -20.61
C THR A 864 27.38 10.15 -20.42
N ILE A 865 27.10 9.72 -19.17
CA ILE A 865 26.59 8.39 -18.86
C ILE A 865 25.20 8.17 -19.48
N VAL A 866 24.30 9.14 -19.34
CA VAL A 866 22.94 9.08 -19.91
C VAL A 866 22.99 8.91 -21.44
N ALA A 867 23.85 9.66 -22.13
CA ALA A 867 24.01 9.57 -23.58
C ALA A 867 24.59 8.22 -24.06
N GLN A 868 25.34 7.51 -23.19
CA GLN A 868 25.92 6.20 -23.48
C GLN A 868 25.01 5.02 -23.09
N ASN A 869 23.99 5.25 -22.26
CA ASN A 869 23.14 4.20 -21.71
C ASN A 869 21.68 4.30 -22.21
N PRO A 870 21.24 3.42 -23.14
CA PRO A 870 19.89 3.44 -23.69
C PRO A 870 18.77 3.40 -22.65
N LYS A 871 18.94 2.69 -21.51
CA LYS A 871 17.91 2.66 -20.45
C LYS A 871 17.74 4.04 -19.80
N LEU A 872 18.83 4.80 -19.65
CA LEU A 872 18.79 6.13 -19.02
C LEU A 872 18.38 7.24 -19.98
N SER A 873 18.61 7.08 -21.28
CA SER A 873 18.13 8.01 -22.32
C SER A 873 16.61 7.92 -22.54
N LEU A 874 15.95 6.82 -22.11
CA LEU A 874 14.49 6.75 -22.06
C LEU A 874 13.91 7.78 -21.08
N CYS A 875 14.63 8.14 -20.02
CA CYS A 875 14.18 9.15 -19.07
C CYS A 875 14.06 10.57 -19.67
N ASP A 876 14.62 10.85 -20.86
CA ASP A 876 14.40 12.13 -21.57
C ASP A 876 13.19 12.09 -22.53
N GLN A 877 12.58 10.92 -22.75
CA GLN A 877 11.45 10.78 -23.67
C GLN A 877 10.14 11.26 -23.03
N ALA A 878 9.42 12.15 -23.69
CA ALA A 878 8.14 12.67 -23.20
C ALA A 878 7.08 11.56 -23.00
N SER A 879 7.14 10.48 -23.79
CA SER A 879 6.27 9.30 -23.66
C SER A 879 6.48 8.50 -22.37
N SER A 880 7.66 8.58 -21.77
CA SER A 880 7.97 7.94 -20.48
C SER A 880 7.42 8.72 -19.28
N TRP A 881 6.89 9.93 -19.51
CA TRP A 881 6.33 10.82 -18.51
C TRP A 881 4.86 11.18 -18.81
N PRO A 882 3.95 10.20 -18.93
CA PRO A 882 2.53 10.49 -19.06
C PRO A 882 2.03 11.21 -17.79
N ALA A 883 1.25 12.28 -17.97
CA ALA A 883 0.47 12.84 -16.87
C ALA A 883 -0.51 11.79 -16.33
N PHE A 884 -0.83 11.84 -15.03
CA PHE A 884 -1.77 10.88 -14.43
C PHE A 884 -3.08 10.82 -15.24
N PRO A 885 -3.51 9.64 -15.73
CA PRO A 885 -4.65 9.53 -16.62
C PRO A 885 -5.93 10.11 -16.01
N ASN A 886 -6.76 10.78 -16.82
CA ASN A 886 -8.06 11.25 -16.36
C ASN A 886 -8.92 10.06 -15.88
N VAL A 887 -9.64 10.26 -14.77
CA VAL A 887 -10.37 9.23 -14.00
C VAL A 887 -11.83 9.63 -13.71
N LYS A 888 -12.35 10.64 -14.43
CA LYS A 888 -13.73 11.14 -14.32
C LYS A 888 -14.75 10.20 -14.93
#